data_AF-A0AAY5EFS1-F1
#
_entry.id   AF-A0AAY5EFS1-F1
#
_cell.length_a   1.000
_cell.length_b   1.000
_cell.length_c   1.000
_cell.angle_alpha   90.00
_cell.angle_beta   90.00
_cell.angle_gamma   90.00
#
_symmetry.space_group_name_H-M   'P 1'
#
loop_
_entity.id
_entity.type
_entity.pdbx_description
1 polymer ?
#
loop_
_entity_poly.entity_id
_entity_poly.type
_entity_poly.pdbx_seq_one_letter_code
_entity_poly.pdbx_strand_id
1 'polypeptide(L)'
;MKLFVSEGNPHCVKVLVVLELTGVKYKVVPFLNRPVLPVLLLPSGQHLFSPNAICQYLFEVGGKEASNSSSQFLEWEATELQPVLIQALHMVALQGKTHDAGLVLKGSLSWLEQCLSKRRTQFLTAETVTVADIVLWAAFYPILADPDLGELQLVRDWFERVGLIPACVRASQKVLQGKGLESLKNFLKKQPTPHTQEKCGWKRTEPRDKVYLDPAMTEEEIEATAQAWCKGLPDCPDAPQRQHPILPQEGKRNVLVTSALPYVNNVPHLGNIIGCVLSADVFARYGRLRGWNLLYVCGTDEYGTATENKAREEGLTPREICDKYHTVHSAIYKWFQIDFDYFGRTTTDRQTEISQNIFWRLHERGFLLEDTVEQLRCERCQRFLADRFVEGVCPHCRYPECQGHHGTDISGDWTPNAKHITHSWIRDGLKPRCITRDLQWGTPVPHPDYREKVFYVWFDAPIGYLSITANYTSQWEKWWKNPQQVELYNFMAKDNVPFHSVVFPCSLLGAQDNYTLVNHLIATEYLNYEDTKFSKSRGVGVFGDMAKDTGIVSDVWRFYLLYMRPEGQDSAFCWADMALKNNSELLNNLGNFINRAGMFVSKFFEGCVPEIVLREEDKCLIAQVCWELKQYIQLLDKVRIRDALKCILNISRHGNQYIQVNEPWKKIKGGDNDRQRAGTVTAVSVNMACLLSVLLEPYMPTVSVTIRAQLQAPACCGSAMLAADGCFLRSLSTGHRIGTVSPLFQKLGSEQIEALRKRFGGQQVWKNSPMHLIRKSQKNVDLSATVACFLSPVPQIPLARGM
;
A
#
# COMPACT_ATOMS: atom_id res chain seq x y z
N MET A 1 -8.19 -31.87 20.96
CA MET A 1 -8.79 -30.60 20.46
C MET A 1 -10.33 -30.72 20.43
N LYS A 2 -11.08 -29.62 20.31
CA LYS A 2 -12.52 -29.68 19.99
C LYS A 2 -12.71 -29.17 18.55
N LEU A 3 -13.35 -29.97 17.69
CA LEU A 3 -13.71 -29.56 16.33
C LEU A 3 -15.20 -29.22 16.31
N PHE A 4 -15.52 -27.98 15.96
CA PHE A 4 -16.88 -27.54 15.71
C PHE A 4 -17.22 -27.76 14.23
N VAL A 5 -18.34 -28.42 13.95
CA VAL A 5 -18.80 -28.77 12.60
C VAL A 5 -20.27 -28.41 12.39
N SER A 6 -20.64 -28.05 11.16
CA SER A 6 -22.02 -27.92 10.73
C SER A 6 -22.42 -29.13 9.88
N GLU A 7 -23.64 -29.63 10.11
CA GLU A 7 -24.23 -30.68 9.27
C GLU A 7 -24.45 -30.15 7.84
N GLY A 8 -24.17 -30.99 6.83
CA GLY A 8 -24.29 -30.62 5.41
C GLY A 8 -23.27 -29.60 4.90
N ASN A 9 -22.26 -29.20 5.69
CA ASN A 9 -21.19 -28.31 5.23
C ASN A 9 -20.09 -29.13 4.52
N PRO A 10 -19.80 -28.89 3.22
CA PRO A 10 -18.80 -29.65 2.47
C PRO A 10 -17.36 -29.46 3.00
N HIS A 11 -17.04 -28.31 3.61
CA HIS A 11 -15.73 -28.06 4.22
C HIS A 11 -15.45 -28.96 5.44
N CYS A 12 -16.48 -29.61 6.02
CA CYS A 12 -16.27 -30.62 7.05
C CYS A 12 -15.53 -31.86 6.53
N VAL A 13 -15.67 -32.19 5.23
CA VAL A 13 -15.00 -33.36 4.62
C VAL A 13 -13.48 -33.21 4.73
N LYS A 14 -12.91 -32.09 4.26
CA LYS A 14 -11.45 -31.89 4.27
C LYS A 14 -10.84 -32.05 5.67
N VAL A 15 -11.46 -31.45 6.69
CA VAL A 15 -10.95 -31.51 8.07
C VAL A 15 -11.07 -32.91 8.67
N LEU A 16 -12.17 -33.64 8.40
CA LEU A 16 -12.36 -34.99 8.92
C LEU A 16 -11.39 -36.00 8.28
N VAL A 17 -11.13 -35.90 6.97
CA VAL A 17 -10.11 -36.72 6.30
C VAL A 17 -8.72 -36.49 6.91
N VAL A 18 -8.33 -35.23 7.12
CA VAL A 18 -7.03 -34.92 7.72
C VAL A 18 -6.92 -35.44 9.16
N LEU A 19 -7.95 -35.28 10.00
CA LEU A 19 -7.95 -35.81 11.38
C LEU A 19 -7.75 -37.33 11.40
N GLU A 20 -8.35 -38.03 10.45
CA GLU A 20 -8.22 -39.48 10.33
C GLU A 20 -6.86 -39.92 9.78
N LEU A 21 -6.29 -39.19 8.82
CA LEU A 21 -4.94 -39.44 8.28
C LEU A 21 -3.79 -39.07 9.22
N THR A 22 -4.06 -38.34 10.30
CA THR A 22 -3.07 -37.84 11.27
C THR A 22 -3.24 -38.46 12.65
N GLY A 23 -4.39 -39.08 12.95
CA GLY A 23 -4.67 -39.74 14.24
C GLY A 23 -4.81 -38.77 15.42
N VAL A 24 -4.84 -37.46 15.18
CA VAL A 24 -4.86 -36.42 16.23
C VAL A 24 -6.15 -36.50 17.03
N LYS A 25 -6.06 -36.62 18.37
CA LYS A 25 -7.23 -36.80 19.25
C LYS A 25 -8.14 -35.56 19.29
N TYR A 26 -9.39 -35.73 18.86
CA TYR A 26 -10.41 -34.68 18.79
C TYR A 26 -11.74 -35.10 19.41
N LYS A 27 -12.54 -34.12 19.83
CA LYS A 27 -13.97 -34.26 20.14
C LYS A 27 -14.78 -33.43 19.15
N VAL A 28 -15.75 -34.03 18.46
CA VAL A 28 -16.69 -33.31 17.60
C VAL A 28 -17.71 -32.56 18.47
N VAL A 29 -18.03 -31.34 18.08
CA VAL A 29 -19.09 -30.52 18.67
C VAL A 29 -19.96 -29.97 17.53
N PRO A 30 -21.29 -30.17 17.53
CA PRO A 30 -22.15 -29.55 16.53
C PRO A 30 -22.31 -28.05 16.78
N PHE A 31 -22.36 -27.24 15.74
CA PHE A 31 -22.86 -25.86 15.85
C PHE A 31 -24.36 -25.87 16.16
N LEU A 32 -24.77 -25.24 17.27
CA LEU A 32 -26.16 -25.25 17.73
C LEU A 32 -27.07 -24.27 16.98
N ASN A 33 -26.54 -23.17 16.43
CA ASN A 33 -27.30 -22.18 15.68
C ASN A 33 -26.47 -21.59 14.53
N ARG A 34 -27.02 -21.71 13.30
CA ARG A 34 -26.45 -21.32 11.98
C ARG A 34 -25.33 -22.23 11.43
N PRO A 35 -25.26 -22.42 10.09
CA PRO A 35 -24.14 -23.09 9.45
C PRO A 35 -22.91 -22.19 9.41
N VAL A 36 -21.76 -22.69 9.85
CA VAL A 36 -20.48 -21.99 9.91
C VAL A 36 -19.39 -22.89 9.33
N LEU A 37 -18.28 -22.32 8.87
CA LEU A 37 -17.08 -23.09 8.53
C LEU A 37 -16.59 -23.89 9.75
N PRO A 38 -15.95 -25.06 9.55
CA PRO A 38 -15.29 -25.78 10.63
C PRO A 38 -14.35 -24.89 11.46
N VAL A 39 -14.44 -25.01 12.79
CA VAL A 39 -13.54 -24.30 13.72
C VAL A 39 -12.85 -25.31 14.62
N LEU A 40 -11.52 -25.24 14.75
CA LEU A 40 -10.74 -26.08 15.65
C LEU A 40 -10.29 -25.28 16.88
N LEU A 41 -10.76 -25.67 18.06
CA LEU A 41 -10.28 -25.17 19.35
C LEU A 41 -9.09 -26.01 19.82
N LEU A 42 -7.96 -25.35 19.91
CA LEU A 42 -6.67 -25.88 20.35
C LEU A 42 -6.62 -26.01 21.89
N PRO A 43 -5.72 -26.85 22.45
CA PRO A 43 -5.52 -26.93 23.90
C PRO A 43 -5.09 -25.60 24.54
N SER A 44 -4.49 -24.68 23.77
CA SER A 44 -4.09 -23.33 24.17
C SER A 44 -5.27 -22.35 24.36
N GLY A 45 -6.50 -22.76 24.05
CA GLY A 45 -7.67 -21.86 24.02
C GLY A 45 -7.84 -21.07 22.71
N GLN A 46 -6.86 -21.14 21.80
CA GLN A 46 -6.94 -20.49 20.49
C GLN A 46 -7.88 -21.25 19.53
N HIS A 47 -8.50 -20.50 18.62
CA HIS A 47 -9.40 -21.03 17.60
C HIS A 47 -8.79 -20.84 16.20
N LEU A 48 -8.71 -21.93 15.42
CA LEU A 48 -8.47 -21.86 13.98
C LEU A 48 -9.83 -21.87 13.27
N PHE A 49 -10.09 -20.89 12.42
CA PHE A 49 -11.38 -20.66 11.74
C PHE A 49 -11.33 -20.82 10.22
N SER A 50 -10.16 -21.16 9.66
CA SER A 50 -9.99 -21.48 8.24
C SER A 50 -9.84 -23.00 8.07
N PRO A 51 -10.68 -23.67 7.24
CA PRO A 51 -10.57 -25.10 6.98
C PRO A 51 -9.19 -25.52 6.45
N ASN A 52 -8.55 -24.69 5.63
CA ASN A 52 -7.22 -25.01 5.07
C ASN A 52 -6.12 -24.86 6.13
N ALA A 53 -6.20 -23.82 6.98
CA ALA A 53 -5.29 -23.66 8.11
C ALA A 53 -5.44 -24.80 9.14
N ILE A 54 -6.67 -25.28 9.38
CA ILE A 54 -6.94 -26.46 10.20
C ILE A 54 -6.29 -27.70 9.58
N CYS A 55 -6.49 -27.94 8.28
CA CYS A 55 -5.89 -29.07 7.57
C CYS A 55 -4.35 -29.04 7.62
N GLN A 56 -3.74 -27.89 7.39
CA GLN A 56 -2.28 -27.73 7.46
C GLN A 56 -1.76 -27.98 8.88
N TYR A 57 -2.31 -27.29 9.88
CA TYR A 57 -1.93 -27.45 11.29
C TYR A 57 -2.04 -28.92 11.77
N LEU A 58 -3.08 -29.63 11.36
CA LEU A 58 -3.25 -31.04 11.73
C LEU A 58 -2.25 -31.97 11.02
N PHE A 59 -1.86 -31.67 9.77
CA PHE A 59 -0.75 -32.39 9.09
C PHE A 59 0.57 -32.20 9.86
N GLU A 60 0.90 -30.95 10.22
CA GLU A 60 2.10 -30.59 10.98
C GLU A 60 2.12 -31.26 12.36
N VAL A 61 1.04 -31.18 13.13
CA VAL A 61 0.90 -31.88 14.43
C VAL A 61 0.91 -33.41 14.28
N GLY A 62 0.47 -33.92 13.13
CA GLY A 62 0.55 -35.34 12.77
C GLY A 62 1.93 -35.80 12.32
N GLY A 63 2.97 -34.96 12.38
CA GLY A 63 4.34 -35.30 12.00
C GLY A 63 4.56 -35.37 10.48
N LYS A 64 3.72 -34.72 9.68
CA LYS A 64 3.81 -34.67 8.21
C LYS A 64 4.06 -33.22 7.79
N GLU A 65 5.28 -32.92 7.33
CA GLU A 65 5.65 -31.57 6.89
C GLU A 65 4.82 -31.12 5.66
N ALA A 66 4.35 -29.87 5.68
CA ALA A 66 3.71 -29.24 4.55
C ALA A 66 4.77 -28.61 3.64
N SER A 67 4.82 -28.99 2.36
CA SER A 67 5.76 -28.40 1.40
C SER A 67 5.32 -27.00 0.95
N ASN A 68 6.27 -26.15 0.56
CA ASN A 68 5.96 -24.85 -0.07
C ASN A 68 5.07 -24.98 -1.33
N SER A 69 5.13 -26.13 -2.04
CA SER A 69 4.21 -26.41 -3.15
C SER A 69 2.78 -26.68 -2.67
N SER A 70 2.62 -27.30 -1.50
CA SER A 70 1.31 -27.58 -0.93
C SER A 70 0.60 -26.29 -0.52
N SER A 71 1.32 -25.31 0.04
CA SER A 71 0.78 -23.99 0.39
C SER A 71 0.19 -23.24 -0.81
N GLN A 72 0.82 -23.31 -1.99
CA GLN A 72 0.31 -22.67 -3.21
C GLN A 72 -1.05 -23.25 -3.65
N PHE A 73 -1.25 -24.56 -3.52
CA PHE A 73 -2.54 -25.19 -3.81
C PHE A 73 -3.60 -24.85 -2.75
N LEU A 74 -3.21 -24.71 -1.48
CA LEU A 74 -4.12 -24.28 -0.40
C LEU A 74 -4.55 -22.82 -0.53
N GLU A 75 -3.67 -21.95 -1.02
CA GLU A 75 -3.96 -20.55 -1.36
C GLU A 75 -4.90 -20.47 -2.57
N TRP A 76 -4.54 -21.12 -3.69
CA TRP A 76 -5.38 -21.19 -4.89
C TRP A 76 -6.78 -21.76 -4.61
N GLU A 77 -6.87 -22.79 -3.76
CA GLU A 77 -8.18 -23.35 -3.37
C GLU A 77 -9.06 -22.29 -2.70
N ALA A 78 -8.49 -21.54 -1.76
CA ALA A 78 -9.22 -20.55 -0.96
C ALA A 78 -9.56 -19.27 -1.74
N THR A 79 -8.69 -18.80 -2.62
CA THR A 79 -8.84 -17.50 -3.29
C THR A 79 -9.49 -17.57 -4.67
N GLU A 80 -9.21 -18.63 -5.44
CA GLU A 80 -9.62 -18.74 -6.86
C GLU A 80 -10.67 -19.83 -7.06
N LEU A 81 -10.48 -21.02 -6.46
CA LEU A 81 -11.37 -22.16 -6.70
C LEU A 81 -12.68 -22.07 -5.92
N GLN A 82 -12.66 -21.64 -4.65
CA GLN A 82 -13.86 -21.61 -3.80
C GLN A 82 -15.02 -20.77 -4.34
N PRO A 83 -14.82 -19.54 -4.87
CA PRO A 83 -15.91 -18.78 -5.50
C PRO A 83 -16.59 -19.55 -6.64
N VAL A 84 -15.78 -20.21 -7.49
CA VAL A 84 -16.23 -21.00 -8.65
C VAL A 84 -16.97 -22.27 -8.21
N LEU A 85 -16.44 -22.98 -7.20
CA LEU A 85 -17.11 -24.16 -6.61
C LEU A 85 -18.45 -23.82 -5.98
N ILE A 86 -18.54 -22.72 -5.23
CA ILE A 86 -19.80 -22.29 -4.60
C ILE A 86 -20.84 -21.97 -5.68
N GLN A 87 -20.46 -21.28 -6.76
CA GLN A 87 -21.35 -21.02 -7.90
C GLN A 87 -21.83 -22.33 -8.55
N ALA A 88 -20.91 -23.25 -8.87
CA ALA A 88 -21.23 -24.54 -9.45
C ALA A 88 -22.13 -25.41 -8.54
N LEU A 89 -21.88 -25.40 -7.23
CA LEU A 89 -22.72 -26.12 -6.25
C LEU A 89 -24.15 -25.58 -6.18
N HIS A 90 -24.35 -24.27 -6.30
CA HIS A 90 -25.70 -23.71 -6.41
C HIS A 90 -26.39 -24.14 -7.71
N MET A 91 -25.67 -24.20 -8.83
CA MET A 91 -26.20 -24.67 -10.11
C MET A 91 -26.60 -26.15 -10.06
N VAL A 92 -25.75 -27.05 -9.56
CA VAL A 92 -26.07 -28.48 -9.46
C VAL A 92 -27.11 -28.74 -8.36
N ALA A 93 -26.80 -28.40 -7.11
CA ALA A 93 -27.59 -28.84 -5.96
C ALA A 93 -28.91 -28.10 -5.76
N LEU A 94 -29.08 -26.88 -6.28
CA LEU A 94 -30.32 -26.10 -6.12
C LEU A 94 -31.08 -25.85 -7.43
N GLN A 95 -30.42 -25.91 -8.59
CA GLN A 95 -31.03 -25.58 -9.89
C GLN A 95 -31.05 -26.75 -10.88
N GLY A 96 -30.37 -27.87 -10.61
CA GLY A 96 -30.31 -29.03 -11.53
C GLY A 96 -29.50 -28.78 -12.81
N LYS A 97 -28.65 -27.74 -12.85
CA LYS A 97 -27.93 -27.29 -14.04
C LYS A 97 -26.51 -27.87 -14.13
N THR A 98 -26.40 -29.19 -14.28
CA THR A 98 -25.10 -29.90 -14.31
C THR A 98 -24.20 -29.44 -15.47
N HIS A 99 -24.75 -29.22 -16.66
CA HIS A 99 -24.01 -28.73 -17.83
C HIS A 99 -23.36 -27.34 -17.58
N ASP A 100 -24.13 -26.40 -17.04
CA ASP A 100 -23.64 -25.03 -16.79
C ASP A 100 -22.59 -25.00 -15.68
N ALA A 101 -22.72 -25.85 -14.66
CA ALA A 101 -21.71 -26.05 -13.64
C ALA A 101 -20.38 -26.57 -14.24
N GLY A 102 -20.45 -27.48 -15.22
CA GLY A 102 -19.29 -27.94 -15.98
C GLY A 102 -18.58 -26.82 -16.74
N LEU A 103 -19.34 -25.91 -17.36
CA LEU A 103 -18.78 -24.73 -18.05
C LEU A 103 -18.07 -23.78 -17.08
N VAL A 104 -18.65 -23.54 -15.91
CA VAL A 104 -18.07 -22.69 -14.85
C VAL A 104 -16.78 -23.30 -14.28
N LEU A 105 -16.74 -24.62 -14.07
CA LEU A 105 -15.58 -25.31 -13.52
C LEU A 105 -14.46 -25.58 -14.52
N LYS A 106 -14.75 -25.52 -15.83
CA LYS A 106 -13.81 -25.89 -16.91
C LYS A 106 -12.43 -25.24 -16.75
N GLY A 107 -12.37 -23.94 -16.46
CA GLY A 107 -11.10 -23.23 -16.29
C GLY A 107 -10.24 -23.77 -15.14
N SER A 108 -10.87 -24.04 -13.99
CA SER A 108 -10.18 -24.58 -12.81
C SER A 108 -9.75 -26.04 -12.98
N LEU A 109 -10.59 -26.86 -13.61
CA LEU A 109 -10.28 -28.25 -13.90
C LEU A 109 -9.17 -28.39 -14.95
N SER A 110 -9.20 -27.57 -16.03
CA SER A 110 -8.11 -27.53 -17.01
C SER A 110 -6.78 -27.08 -16.41
N TRP A 111 -6.78 -26.14 -15.46
CA TRP A 111 -5.56 -25.76 -14.75
C TRP A 111 -5.02 -26.90 -13.87
N LEU A 112 -5.90 -27.67 -13.22
CA LEU A 112 -5.51 -28.84 -12.43
C LEU A 112 -4.95 -29.96 -13.32
N GLU A 113 -5.57 -30.24 -14.47
CA GLU A 113 -5.07 -31.17 -15.50
C GLU A 113 -3.67 -30.77 -16.01
N GLN A 114 -3.43 -29.47 -16.22
CA GLN A 114 -2.10 -28.95 -16.55
C GLN A 114 -1.09 -29.07 -15.41
N CYS A 115 -1.52 -28.98 -14.14
CA CYS A 115 -0.64 -29.18 -12.99
C CYS A 115 -0.24 -30.66 -12.83
N LEU A 116 -1.19 -31.57 -13.05
CA LEU A 116 -0.97 -33.02 -13.01
C LEU A 116 -0.07 -33.47 -14.17
N SER A 117 -0.34 -33.06 -15.41
CA SER A 117 0.46 -33.45 -16.59
C SER A 117 1.92 -32.96 -16.55
N LYS A 118 2.20 -31.83 -15.88
CA LYS A 118 3.57 -31.29 -15.70
C LYS A 118 4.37 -31.98 -14.60
N ARG A 119 3.73 -32.75 -13.71
CA ARG A 119 4.37 -33.40 -12.55
C ARG A 119 4.40 -34.91 -12.74
N ARG A 120 5.57 -35.53 -12.59
CA ARG A 120 5.75 -37.00 -12.72
C ARG A 120 5.47 -37.76 -11.42
N THR A 121 4.72 -37.18 -10.49
CA THR A 121 4.47 -37.72 -9.14
C THR A 121 3.07 -38.32 -9.04
N GLN A 122 2.89 -39.35 -8.22
CA GLN A 122 1.61 -40.03 -8.03
C GLN A 122 0.50 -39.13 -7.43
N PHE A 123 0.88 -38.09 -6.68
CA PHE A 123 -0.01 -37.08 -6.09
C PHE A 123 0.47 -35.66 -6.45
N LEU A 124 -0.31 -34.62 -6.10
CA LEU A 124 -0.09 -33.24 -6.57
C LEU A 124 1.29 -32.66 -6.25
N THR A 125 1.89 -33.04 -5.11
CA THR A 125 3.16 -32.47 -4.66
C THR A 125 4.23 -33.48 -4.25
N ALA A 126 3.92 -34.77 -4.20
CA ALA A 126 4.83 -35.85 -3.82
C ALA A 126 4.36 -37.22 -4.34
N GLU A 127 5.14 -38.28 -4.12
CA GLU A 127 4.71 -39.67 -4.33
C GLU A 127 3.76 -40.19 -3.23
N THR A 128 3.56 -39.41 -2.17
CA THR A 128 2.64 -39.70 -1.07
C THR A 128 1.57 -38.62 -0.97
N VAL A 129 0.41 -38.98 -0.39
CA VAL A 129 -0.72 -38.06 -0.24
C VAL A 129 -0.37 -36.86 0.65
N THR A 130 -0.59 -35.65 0.15
CA THR A 130 -0.27 -34.42 0.86
C THR A 130 -1.52 -33.66 1.31
N VAL A 131 -1.36 -32.62 2.13
CA VAL A 131 -2.47 -31.76 2.56
C VAL A 131 -3.17 -31.10 1.35
N ALA A 132 -2.44 -30.80 0.28
CA ALA A 132 -3.01 -30.23 -0.95
C ALA A 132 -3.95 -31.22 -1.65
N ASP A 133 -3.57 -32.50 -1.72
CA ASP A 133 -4.42 -33.55 -2.31
C ASP A 133 -5.74 -33.67 -1.56
N ILE A 134 -5.70 -33.73 -0.23
CA ILE A 134 -6.90 -33.85 0.60
C ILE A 134 -7.79 -32.61 0.53
N VAL A 135 -7.19 -31.41 0.59
CA VAL A 135 -7.92 -30.14 0.53
C VAL A 135 -8.63 -29.98 -0.81
N LEU A 136 -7.97 -30.28 -1.93
CA LEU A 136 -8.55 -30.15 -3.27
C LEU A 136 -9.53 -31.29 -3.59
N TRP A 137 -9.19 -32.54 -3.27
CA TRP A 137 -10.10 -33.67 -3.46
C TRP A 137 -11.42 -33.42 -2.74
N ALA A 138 -11.38 -33.03 -1.46
CA ALA A 138 -12.59 -32.77 -0.68
C ALA A 138 -13.36 -31.52 -1.14
N ALA A 139 -12.71 -30.56 -1.79
CA ALA A 139 -13.36 -29.39 -2.38
C ALA A 139 -14.13 -29.75 -3.67
N PHE A 140 -13.55 -30.61 -4.52
CA PHE A 140 -14.20 -31.11 -5.73
C PHE A 140 -15.18 -32.27 -5.48
N TYR A 141 -15.03 -33.02 -4.37
CA TYR A 141 -15.78 -34.24 -4.10
C TYR A 141 -17.32 -34.09 -4.19
N PRO A 142 -17.94 -33.02 -3.68
CA PRO A 142 -19.36 -32.75 -3.88
C PRO A 142 -19.85 -32.69 -5.34
N ILE A 143 -18.96 -32.50 -6.32
CA ILE A 143 -19.30 -32.27 -7.73
C ILE A 143 -18.77 -33.39 -8.62
N LEU A 144 -17.50 -33.80 -8.45
CA LEU A 144 -16.87 -34.84 -9.29
C LEU A 144 -17.20 -36.28 -8.86
N ALA A 145 -18.03 -36.47 -7.83
CA ALA A 145 -18.61 -37.77 -7.51
C ALA A 145 -19.72 -38.21 -8.49
N ASP A 146 -20.19 -37.30 -9.36
CA ASP A 146 -21.16 -37.57 -10.42
C ASP A 146 -20.43 -37.78 -11.77
N PRO A 147 -20.67 -38.89 -12.50
CA PRO A 147 -19.88 -39.24 -13.69
C PRO A 147 -19.96 -38.24 -14.85
N ASP A 148 -21.06 -37.48 -15.03
CA ASP A 148 -21.35 -36.75 -16.28
C ASP A 148 -20.50 -35.48 -16.56
N LEU A 149 -19.60 -35.10 -15.65
CA LEU A 149 -18.82 -33.85 -15.74
C LEU A 149 -17.52 -33.93 -16.57
N GLY A 150 -17.62 -34.38 -17.83
CA GLY A 150 -16.67 -34.09 -18.92
C GLY A 150 -15.33 -34.85 -18.97
N GLU A 151 -14.63 -34.70 -20.10
CA GLU A 151 -13.38 -35.39 -20.48
C GLU A 151 -12.12 -34.71 -19.91
N LEU A 152 -11.65 -35.14 -18.74
CA LEU A 152 -10.35 -34.77 -18.17
C LEU A 152 -9.76 -35.98 -17.44
N GLN A 153 -8.92 -36.74 -18.14
CA GLN A 153 -8.51 -38.08 -17.71
C GLN A 153 -7.59 -38.02 -16.47
N LEU A 154 -6.59 -37.12 -16.44
CA LEU A 154 -5.62 -37.10 -15.33
C LEU A 154 -6.27 -36.61 -14.03
N VAL A 155 -7.16 -35.62 -14.09
CA VAL A 155 -7.95 -35.17 -12.94
C VAL A 155 -8.86 -36.29 -12.42
N ARG A 156 -9.51 -37.08 -13.30
CA ARG A 156 -10.30 -38.24 -12.87
C ARG A 156 -9.43 -39.33 -12.23
N ASP A 157 -8.34 -39.74 -12.88
CA ASP A 157 -7.39 -40.75 -12.38
C ASP A 157 -6.76 -40.35 -11.02
N TRP A 158 -6.51 -39.05 -10.80
CA TRP A 158 -6.06 -38.53 -9.51
C TRP A 158 -7.19 -38.50 -8.48
N PHE A 159 -8.37 -38.02 -8.85
CA PHE A 159 -9.52 -37.88 -7.96
C PHE A 159 -10.03 -39.23 -7.44
N GLU A 160 -10.10 -40.24 -8.30
CA GLU A 160 -10.42 -41.62 -7.91
C GLU A 160 -9.35 -42.21 -6.97
N ARG A 161 -8.07 -42.03 -7.30
CA ARG A 161 -6.94 -42.50 -6.49
C ARG A 161 -6.92 -41.91 -5.09
N VAL A 162 -7.21 -40.61 -4.93
CA VAL A 162 -7.36 -39.97 -3.61
C VAL A 162 -8.67 -40.42 -2.94
N GLY A 163 -9.74 -40.66 -3.71
CA GLY A 163 -11.01 -41.16 -3.20
C GLY A 163 -10.96 -42.57 -2.60
N LEU A 164 -10.08 -43.44 -3.12
CA LEU A 164 -9.84 -44.80 -2.60
C LEU A 164 -9.16 -44.83 -1.22
N ILE A 165 -8.62 -43.70 -0.74
CA ILE A 165 -7.99 -43.63 0.59
C ILE A 165 -9.08 -43.87 1.66
N PRO A 166 -8.91 -44.82 2.60
CA PRO A 166 -9.98 -45.20 3.53
C PRO A 166 -10.53 -44.06 4.40
N ALA A 167 -9.71 -43.03 4.67
CA ALA A 167 -10.12 -41.80 5.35
C ALA A 167 -11.05 -40.93 4.48
N CYS A 168 -10.79 -40.83 3.18
CA CYS A 168 -11.65 -40.13 2.21
C CYS A 168 -13.03 -40.77 2.16
N VAL A 169 -13.09 -42.10 2.07
CA VAL A 169 -14.35 -42.88 2.06
C VAL A 169 -15.15 -42.67 3.35
N ARG A 170 -14.53 -42.80 4.52
CA ARG A 170 -15.25 -42.71 5.81
C ARG A 170 -15.68 -41.27 6.13
N ALA A 171 -14.85 -40.28 5.86
CA ALA A 171 -15.21 -38.88 6.08
C ALA A 171 -16.34 -38.42 5.15
N SER A 172 -16.33 -38.80 3.87
CA SER A 172 -17.40 -38.45 2.93
C SER A 172 -18.74 -39.09 3.30
N GLN A 173 -18.74 -40.39 3.62
CA GLN A 173 -19.92 -41.10 4.15
C GLN A 173 -20.46 -40.43 5.42
N LYS A 174 -19.58 -40.00 6.34
CA LYS A 174 -19.96 -39.36 7.60
C LYS A 174 -20.56 -37.96 7.42
N VAL A 175 -20.11 -37.18 6.44
CA VAL A 175 -20.63 -35.82 6.18
C VAL A 175 -21.89 -35.83 5.30
N LEU A 176 -21.90 -36.65 4.24
CA LEU A 176 -23.02 -36.69 3.28
C LEU A 176 -24.11 -37.71 3.64
N GLN A 177 -23.89 -38.59 4.63
CA GLN A 177 -24.84 -39.63 5.08
C GLN A 177 -25.35 -40.54 3.95
N GLY A 178 -24.56 -40.74 2.87
CA GLY A 178 -24.98 -41.47 1.68
C GLY A 178 -26.00 -40.74 0.78
N LYS A 179 -26.34 -39.48 1.07
CA LYS A 179 -27.35 -38.68 0.35
C LYS A 179 -26.77 -37.78 -0.75
N GLY A 180 -25.45 -37.84 -1.00
CA GLY A 180 -24.78 -37.03 -2.02
C GLY A 180 -25.06 -35.52 -1.88
N LEU A 181 -25.28 -34.86 -3.02
CA LEU A 181 -25.61 -33.42 -3.13
C LEU A 181 -26.87 -33.00 -2.34
N GLU A 182 -27.83 -33.89 -2.09
CA GLU A 182 -29.04 -33.58 -1.31
C GLU A 182 -28.70 -33.12 0.12
N SER A 183 -27.66 -33.71 0.73
CA SER A 183 -27.20 -33.33 2.07
C SER A 183 -26.70 -31.88 2.16
N LEU A 184 -26.26 -31.30 1.03
CA LEU A 184 -25.69 -29.95 0.95
C LEU A 184 -26.77 -28.87 0.75
N LYS A 185 -27.97 -29.22 0.27
CA LYS A 185 -29.05 -28.26 -0.04
C LYS A 185 -29.38 -27.34 1.15
N ASN A 186 -29.44 -27.89 2.36
CA ASN A 186 -29.76 -27.13 3.58
C ASN A 186 -28.65 -26.19 4.04
N PHE A 187 -27.39 -26.47 3.67
CA PHE A 187 -26.26 -25.58 3.88
C PHE A 187 -26.25 -24.46 2.83
N LEU A 188 -26.36 -24.81 1.54
CA LEU A 188 -26.33 -23.86 0.42
C LEU A 188 -27.48 -22.84 0.47
N LYS A 189 -28.71 -23.27 0.80
CA LYS A 189 -29.87 -22.36 0.99
C LYS A 189 -29.68 -21.30 2.08
N LYS A 190 -28.68 -21.45 2.96
CA LYS A 190 -28.36 -20.52 4.05
C LYS A 190 -27.11 -19.69 3.77
N GLN A 191 -26.45 -19.91 2.63
CA GLN A 191 -25.37 -19.05 2.13
C GLN A 191 -25.96 -17.92 1.27
N PRO A 192 -25.24 -16.79 1.10
CA PRO A 192 -25.64 -15.76 0.14
C PRO A 192 -25.74 -16.35 -1.26
N THR A 193 -26.82 -16.04 -1.99
CA THR A 193 -26.96 -16.47 -3.38
C THR A 193 -25.81 -15.88 -4.21
N PRO A 194 -25.01 -16.71 -4.91
CA PRO A 194 -23.92 -16.22 -5.75
C PRO A 194 -24.50 -15.23 -6.76
N HIS A 195 -23.96 -14.02 -6.78
CA HIS A 195 -24.39 -13.03 -7.76
C HIS A 195 -24.05 -13.57 -9.14
N THR A 196 -25.08 -13.71 -9.98
CA THR A 196 -24.90 -14.04 -11.39
C THR A 196 -24.17 -12.86 -12.01
N GLN A 197 -22.84 -12.95 -12.16
CA GLN A 197 -22.12 -12.05 -13.04
C GLN A 197 -22.67 -12.27 -14.44
N GLU A 198 -23.49 -11.33 -14.92
CA GLU A 198 -23.63 -11.12 -16.34
C GLU A 198 -22.23 -10.91 -16.93
N LYS A 199 -21.98 -11.59 -18.05
CA LYS A 199 -20.65 -12.01 -18.51
C LYS A 199 -19.59 -10.89 -18.50
N CYS A 200 -18.77 -10.84 -17.45
CA CYS A 200 -17.43 -10.26 -17.55
C CYS A 200 -16.47 -11.34 -18.08
N GLY A 201 -16.18 -11.30 -19.38
CA GLY A 201 -15.58 -12.40 -20.12
C GLY A 201 -14.08 -12.63 -19.89
N TRP A 202 -13.68 -13.13 -18.72
CA TRP A 202 -12.29 -13.56 -18.49
C TRP A 202 -11.99 -14.92 -19.14
N LYS A 203 -11.52 -14.90 -20.39
CA LYS A 203 -10.88 -16.07 -21.02
C LYS A 203 -9.41 -16.13 -20.61
N ARG A 204 -9.04 -17.06 -19.72
CA ARG A 204 -7.63 -17.44 -19.51
C ARG A 204 -7.12 -18.19 -20.74
N THR A 205 -6.14 -17.62 -21.45
CA THR A 205 -5.50 -18.24 -22.62
C THR A 205 -4.45 -19.27 -22.21
N GLU A 206 -4.45 -20.41 -22.89
CA GLU A 206 -3.27 -21.30 -22.94
C GLU A 206 -2.13 -20.64 -23.73
N PRO A 207 -0.86 -21.05 -23.53
CA PRO A 207 0.27 -20.49 -24.28
C PRO A 207 0.15 -20.86 -25.76
N ARG A 208 -0.30 -19.90 -26.57
CA ARG A 208 -0.28 -19.97 -28.03
C ARG A 208 0.54 -18.81 -28.57
N ASP A 209 1.52 -19.13 -29.39
CA ASP A 209 2.25 -18.17 -30.21
C ASP A 209 1.29 -17.51 -31.22
N LYS A 210 0.67 -16.41 -30.79
CA LYS A 210 0.05 -15.35 -31.62
C LYS A 210 -0.30 -14.18 -30.71
N VAL A 211 -0.01 -12.96 -31.16
CA VAL A 211 -0.35 -11.73 -30.46
C VAL A 211 -1.88 -11.59 -30.46
N TYR A 212 -2.51 -11.77 -29.30
CA TYR A 212 -3.93 -11.48 -29.12
C TYR A 212 -4.10 -10.05 -28.59
N LEU A 213 -4.80 -9.22 -29.36
CA LEU A 213 -5.47 -8.03 -28.82
C LEU A 213 -6.64 -8.47 -27.94
N ASP A 214 -6.91 -7.72 -26.87
CA ASP A 214 -8.08 -7.91 -26.01
C ASP A 214 -9.35 -7.40 -26.74
N PRO A 215 -10.54 -8.01 -26.57
CA PRO A 215 -11.65 -7.83 -27.50
C PRO A 215 -12.57 -6.67 -27.12
N ALA A 216 -12.17 -5.42 -27.41
CA ALA A 216 -13.07 -4.25 -27.55
C ALA A 216 -12.33 -2.97 -28.00
N MET A 217 -11.67 -2.98 -29.16
CA MET A 217 -11.40 -1.74 -29.90
C MET A 217 -11.84 -1.93 -31.34
N THR A 218 -12.75 -1.07 -31.80
CA THR A 218 -13.22 -1.03 -33.17
C THR A 218 -12.13 -0.51 -34.12
N GLU A 219 -12.23 -0.85 -35.40
CA GLU A 219 -11.33 -0.30 -36.43
C GLU A 219 -11.41 1.24 -36.46
N GLU A 220 -12.60 1.80 -36.21
CA GLU A 220 -12.84 3.25 -36.07
C GLU A 220 -12.06 3.86 -34.89
N GLU A 221 -12.03 3.22 -33.72
CA GLU A 221 -11.25 3.70 -32.57
C GLU A 221 -9.73 3.59 -32.77
N ILE A 222 -9.28 2.52 -33.45
CA ILE A 222 -7.86 2.33 -33.81
C ILE A 222 -7.41 3.42 -34.78
N GLU A 223 -8.20 3.70 -35.82
CA GLU A 223 -7.91 4.75 -36.78
C GLU A 223 -8.01 6.16 -36.14
N ALA A 224 -9.04 6.42 -35.33
CA ALA A 224 -9.20 7.70 -34.64
C ALA A 224 -8.04 8.00 -33.67
N THR A 225 -7.56 7.00 -32.92
CA THR A 225 -6.39 7.17 -32.04
C THR A 225 -5.08 7.36 -32.80
N ALA A 226 -4.89 6.66 -33.94
CA ALA A 226 -3.75 6.90 -34.82
C ALA A 226 -3.77 8.32 -35.43
N GLN A 227 -4.94 8.80 -35.89
CA GLN A 227 -5.12 10.17 -36.39
C GLN A 227 -4.87 11.22 -35.31
N ALA A 228 -5.34 11.00 -34.08
CA ALA A 228 -5.06 11.89 -32.95
C ALA A 228 -3.56 11.95 -32.63
N TRP A 229 -2.88 10.80 -32.61
CA TRP A 229 -1.43 10.72 -32.38
C TRP A 229 -0.62 11.45 -33.48
N CYS A 230 -1.03 11.31 -34.75
CA CYS A 230 -0.41 11.98 -35.89
C CYS A 230 -0.47 13.52 -35.83
N LYS A 231 -1.48 14.11 -35.17
CA LYS A 231 -1.56 15.57 -34.96
C LYS A 231 -0.40 16.11 -34.10
N GLY A 232 0.22 15.27 -33.27
CA GLY A 232 1.35 15.63 -32.42
C GLY A 232 0.97 16.34 -31.13
N LEU A 233 1.96 16.94 -30.46
CA LEU A 233 1.71 17.91 -29.41
C LEU A 233 1.01 19.14 -30.00
N PRO A 234 -0.06 19.65 -29.37
CA PRO A 234 -0.57 20.99 -29.70
C PRO A 234 0.45 22.06 -29.30
N ASP A 235 0.34 23.25 -29.90
CA ASP A 235 1.02 24.46 -29.44
C ASP A 235 0.54 24.82 -28.02
N CYS A 236 1.16 24.21 -27.03
CA CYS A 236 0.83 24.35 -25.63
C CYS A 236 1.90 25.24 -24.97
N PRO A 237 1.52 26.34 -24.31
CA PRO A 237 2.47 27.16 -23.57
C PRO A 237 3.16 26.32 -22.49
N ASP A 238 4.37 26.73 -22.10
CA ASP A 238 5.08 26.09 -21.00
C ASP A 238 4.19 25.99 -19.74
N ALA A 239 4.30 24.87 -19.03
CA ALA A 239 3.54 24.65 -17.82
C ALA A 239 3.79 25.82 -16.84
N PRO A 240 2.75 26.55 -16.40
CA PRO A 240 2.93 27.75 -15.59
C PRO A 240 3.64 27.39 -14.28
N GLN A 241 4.71 28.14 -13.97
CA GLN A 241 5.46 27.92 -12.73
C GLN A 241 4.55 28.07 -11.51
N ARG A 242 4.72 27.21 -10.50
CA ARG A 242 4.01 27.31 -9.22
C ARG A 242 4.36 28.65 -8.55
N GLN A 243 3.40 29.57 -8.54
CA GLN A 243 3.49 30.82 -7.79
C GLN A 243 2.91 30.60 -6.40
N HIS A 244 3.71 30.90 -5.37
CA HIS A 244 3.29 30.81 -3.97
C HIS A 244 2.95 32.22 -3.44
N PRO A 245 1.90 32.38 -2.62
CA PRO A 245 1.00 31.33 -2.14
C PRO A 245 -0.03 30.90 -3.19
N ILE A 246 -0.18 29.58 -3.36
CA ILE A 246 -1.24 28.97 -4.17
C ILE A 246 -2.58 29.18 -3.44
N LEU A 247 -3.56 29.79 -4.12
CA LEU A 247 -4.90 30.11 -3.61
C LEU A 247 -5.97 29.53 -4.55
N PRO A 248 -7.19 29.24 -4.07
CA PRO A 248 -8.29 28.78 -4.91
C PRO A 248 -8.61 29.76 -6.04
N GLN A 249 -8.92 29.21 -7.20
CA GLN A 249 -9.25 29.91 -8.43
C GLN A 249 -10.68 29.53 -8.83
N GLU A 250 -11.52 30.54 -9.04
CA GLU A 250 -12.91 30.35 -9.45
C GLU A 250 -12.98 29.69 -10.83
N GLY A 251 -13.97 28.82 -11.04
CA GLY A 251 -14.13 28.04 -12.27
C GLY A 251 -13.08 26.93 -12.49
N LYS A 252 -12.11 26.75 -11.59
CA LYS A 252 -11.14 25.64 -11.62
C LYS A 252 -11.41 24.66 -10.48
N ARG A 253 -10.97 23.40 -10.67
CA ARG A 253 -10.93 22.39 -9.61
C ARG A 253 -9.81 22.75 -8.62
N ASN A 254 -10.19 23.09 -7.39
CA ASN A 254 -9.24 23.42 -6.32
C ASN A 254 -9.12 22.23 -5.36
N VAL A 255 -7.94 21.63 -5.30
CA VAL A 255 -7.70 20.41 -4.53
C VAL A 255 -6.77 20.70 -3.36
N LEU A 256 -7.27 20.52 -2.15
CA LEU A 256 -6.49 20.64 -0.93
C LEU A 256 -6.06 19.24 -0.50
N VAL A 257 -4.76 18.96 -0.57
CA VAL A 257 -4.18 17.68 -0.13
C VAL A 257 -3.53 17.87 1.23
N THR A 258 -3.82 16.97 2.15
CA THR A 258 -3.13 16.87 3.43
C THR A 258 -2.64 15.46 3.68
N SER A 259 -1.57 15.35 4.45
CA SER A 259 -1.09 14.07 4.97
C SER A 259 -1.06 14.12 6.48
N ALA A 260 -1.41 13.01 7.13
CA ALA A 260 -1.41 12.90 8.59
C ALA A 260 -0.09 13.42 9.19
N LEU A 261 -0.21 14.38 10.11
CA LEU A 261 0.94 15.01 10.76
C LEU A 261 1.77 13.94 11.49
N PRO A 262 3.01 13.64 11.06
CA PRO A 262 3.90 12.76 11.81
C PRO A 262 4.21 13.32 13.20
N TYR A 263 4.10 12.46 14.21
CA TYR A 263 4.47 12.82 15.57
C TYR A 263 5.98 13.00 15.70
N VAL A 264 6.41 14.20 16.10
CA VAL A 264 7.78 14.69 15.94
C VAL A 264 8.82 13.85 16.68
N ASN A 265 8.49 13.28 17.84
CA ASN A 265 9.49 12.68 18.73
C ASN A 265 10.02 11.32 18.22
N ASN A 266 9.53 10.83 17.09
CA ASN A 266 9.83 9.53 16.49
C ASN A 266 10.23 9.65 15.03
N VAL A 267 11.48 9.26 14.73
CA VAL A 267 11.95 9.06 13.35
C VAL A 267 10.96 8.16 12.58
N PRO A 268 10.44 8.59 11.42
CA PRO A 268 9.46 7.83 10.67
C PRO A 268 10.11 6.61 10.02
N HIS A 269 9.43 5.47 10.07
CA HIS A 269 9.80 4.26 9.31
C HIS A 269 9.05 4.21 7.97
N LEU A 270 9.46 3.28 7.08
CA LEU A 270 8.87 3.18 5.73
C LEU A 270 7.34 3.03 5.76
N GLY A 271 6.79 2.40 6.80
CA GLY A 271 5.34 2.28 7.01
C GLY A 271 4.62 3.61 7.22
N ASN A 272 5.21 4.55 7.98
CA ASN A 272 4.64 5.90 8.10
C ASN A 272 4.75 6.66 6.77
N ILE A 273 5.84 6.44 6.04
CA ILE A 273 6.10 7.11 4.76
C ILE A 273 5.07 6.66 3.72
N ILE A 274 4.88 5.35 3.50
CA ILE A 274 3.93 4.85 2.49
C ILE A 274 2.46 5.14 2.86
N GLY A 275 2.08 4.98 4.13
CA GLY A 275 0.69 5.15 4.56
C GLY A 275 0.21 6.61 4.53
N CYS A 276 1.14 7.56 4.62
CA CYS A 276 0.84 8.99 4.70
C CYS A 276 1.49 9.75 3.54
N VAL A 277 2.72 10.24 3.72
CA VAL A 277 3.30 11.31 2.89
C VAL A 277 3.59 10.88 1.45
N LEU A 278 4.05 9.64 1.23
CA LEU A 278 4.37 9.16 -0.12
C LEU A 278 3.10 8.85 -0.94
N SER A 279 2.01 8.39 -0.29
CA SER A 279 0.72 8.23 -0.96
C SER A 279 0.14 9.58 -1.39
N ALA A 280 0.20 10.58 -0.51
CA ALA A 280 -0.26 11.94 -0.81
C ALA A 280 0.58 12.62 -1.90
N ASP A 281 1.91 12.44 -1.90
CA ASP A 281 2.81 13.00 -2.91
C ASP A 281 2.52 12.49 -4.33
N VAL A 282 2.23 11.20 -4.49
CA VAL A 282 1.81 10.64 -5.80
C VAL A 282 0.55 11.35 -6.30
N PHE A 283 -0.47 11.47 -5.46
CA PHE A 283 -1.72 12.12 -5.84
C PHE A 283 -1.54 13.63 -6.11
N ALA A 284 -0.72 14.32 -5.31
CA ALA A 284 -0.40 15.73 -5.50
C ALA A 284 0.32 15.99 -6.83
N ARG A 285 1.34 15.17 -7.16
CA ARG A 285 2.07 15.24 -8.44
C ARG A 285 1.16 14.95 -9.62
N TYR A 286 0.33 13.92 -9.52
CA TYR A 286 -0.66 13.60 -10.54
C TYR A 286 -1.67 14.74 -10.77
N GLY A 287 -2.23 15.33 -9.69
CA GLY A 287 -3.15 16.46 -9.79
C GLY A 287 -2.50 17.71 -10.41
N ARG A 288 -1.22 17.98 -10.12
CA ARG A 288 -0.43 19.04 -10.77
C ARG A 288 -0.28 18.78 -12.28
N LEU A 289 0.00 17.53 -12.69
CA LEU A 289 0.09 17.15 -14.11
C LEU A 289 -1.27 17.19 -14.84
N ARG A 290 -2.39 16.94 -14.13
CA ARG A 290 -3.77 17.18 -14.61
C ARG A 290 -4.15 18.68 -14.66
N GLY A 291 -3.25 19.59 -14.27
CA GLY A 291 -3.51 21.03 -14.26
C GLY A 291 -4.47 21.51 -13.17
N TRP A 292 -4.74 20.70 -12.15
CA TRP A 292 -5.59 21.11 -11.02
C TRP A 292 -4.89 22.19 -10.19
N ASN A 293 -5.66 23.11 -9.63
CA ASN A 293 -5.13 24.09 -8.70
C ASN A 293 -4.97 23.40 -7.34
N LEU A 294 -3.77 22.91 -7.06
CA LEU A 294 -3.52 21.99 -5.95
C LEU A 294 -2.60 22.61 -4.89
N LEU A 295 -2.99 22.48 -3.63
CA LEU A 295 -2.16 22.83 -2.47
C LEU A 295 -1.93 21.58 -1.62
N TYR A 296 -0.68 21.15 -1.47
CA TYR A 296 -0.29 20.03 -0.60
C TYR A 296 0.45 20.51 0.65
N VAL A 297 -0.18 20.35 1.82
CA VAL A 297 0.39 20.73 3.12
C VAL A 297 0.53 19.54 4.08
N CYS A 298 1.55 19.61 4.92
CA CYS A 298 1.77 18.71 6.05
C CYS A 298 2.64 19.43 7.10
N GLY A 299 3.01 18.77 8.17
CA GLY A 299 3.89 19.31 9.20
C GLY A 299 4.07 18.33 10.35
N THR A 300 4.84 18.72 11.37
CA THR A 300 5.03 17.89 12.57
C THR A 300 3.98 18.17 13.64
N ASP A 301 3.43 17.10 14.22
CA ASP A 301 2.67 17.15 15.47
C ASP A 301 3.65 17.05 16.64
N GLU A 302 3.62 18.05 17.52
CA GLU A 302 4.70 18.35 18.46
C GLU A 302 4.28 18.38 19.92
N TYR A 303 2.98 18.40 20.23
CA TYR A 303 2.47 18.61 21.58
C TYR A 303 2.27 17.30 22.38
N GLY A 304 1.92 17.45 23.65
CA GLY A 304 1.53 16.34 24.50
C GLY A 304 2.67 15.59 25.19
N THR A 305 2.27 14.67 26.09
CA THR A 305 3.15 14.09 27.12
C THR A 305 4.32 13.26 26.57
N ALA A 306 4.21 12.72 25.35
CA ALA A 306 5.29 11.91 24.78
C ALA A 306 6.47 12.79 24.31
N THR A 307 6.24 14.03 23.87
CA THR A 307 7.29 15.04 23.68
C THR A 307 7.96 15.38 25.01
N GLU A 308 7.21 15.72 26.06
CA GLU A 308 7.76 16.08 27.38
C GLU A 308 8.65 14.96 27.98
N ASN A 309 8.23 13.70 27.83
CA ASN A 309 9.03 12.56 28.29
C ASN A 309 10.30 12.39 27.46
N LYS A 310 10.20 12.48 26.13
CA LYS A 310 11.35 12.35 25.24
C LYS A 310 12.37 13.48 25.45
N ALA A 311 11.89 14.70 25.68
CA ALA A 311 12.69 15.85 26.06
C ALA A 311 13.47 15.56 27.36
N ARG A 312 12.77 15.10 28.41
CA ARG A 312 13.37 14.72 29.70
C ARG A 312 14.39 13.58 29.60
N GLU A 313 14.12 12.57 28.76
CA GLU A 313 15.05 11.46 28.49
C GLU A 313 16.35 11.92 27.80
N GLU A 314 16.28 12.96 26.96
CA GLU A 314 17.44 13.48 26.23
C GLU A 314 18.10 14.71 26.90
N GLY A 315 17.57 15.18 28.03
CA GLY A 315 18.07 16.35 28.75
C GLY A 315 17.80 17.68 28.03
N LEU A 316 16.72 17.75 27.24
CA LEU A 316 16.32 18.90 26.44
C LEU A 316 14.98 19.49 26.92
N THR A 317 14.68 20.72 26.53
CA THR A 317 13.31 21.25 26.59
C THR A 317 12.41 20.62 25.52
N PRO A 318 11.07 20.63 25.71
CA PRO A 318 10.12 20.21 24.69
C PRO A 318 10.30 20.95 23.35
N ARG A 319 10.64 22.24 23.37
CA ARG A 319 10.88 23.02 22.15
C ARG A 319 12.11 22.55 21.39
N GLU A 320 13.25 22.39 22.06
CA GLU A 320 14.52 21.97 21.44
C GLU A 320 14.41 20.57 20.81
N ILE A 321 13.71 19.63 21.47
CA ILE A 321 13.54 18.30 20.89
C ILE A 321 12.61 18.31 19.66
N CYS A 322 11.57 19.15 19.66
CA CYS A 322 10.75 19.37 18.47
C CYS A 322 11.55 20.01 17.34
N ASP A 323 12.37 21.03 17.61
CA ASP A 323 13.21 21.69 16.60
C ASP A 323 14.22 20.71 15.97
N LYS A 324 14.89 19.92 16.81
CA LYS A 324 15.79 18.83 16.40
C LYS A 324 15.10 17.85 15.47
N TYR A 325 13.95 17.31 15.87
CA TYR A 325 13.30 16.25 15.10
C TYR A 325 12.50 16.75 13.90
N HIS A 326 11.89 17.94 13.94
CA HIS A 326 11.29 18.57 12.75
C HIS A 326 12.32 18.70 11.61
N THR A 327 13.57 19.03 11.95
CA THR A 327 14.69 19.04 11.00
C THR A 327 14.97 17.65 10.42
N VAL A 328 14.93 16.60 11.26
CA VAL A 328 15.10 15.19 10.83
C VAL A 328 13.97 14.76 9.88
N HIS A 329 12.71 15.02 10.22
CA HIS A 329 11.55 14.73 9.35
C HIS A 329 11.68 15.44 8.00
N SER A 330 11.98 16.75 8.02
CA SER A 330 12.17 17.55 6.81
C SER A 330 13.28 17.00 5.91
N ALA A 331 14.43 16.59 6.48
CA ALA A 331 15.53 16.00 5.74
C ALA A 331 15.15 14.63 5.12
N ILE A 332 14.42 13.79 5.85
CA ILE A 332 13.92 12.49 5.35
C ILE A 332 12.95 12.71 4.19
N TYR A 333 11.94 13.56 4.34
CA TYR A 333 10.93 13.78 3.30
C TYR A 333 11.52 14.45 2.06
N LYS A 334 12.49 15.37 2.23
CA LYS A 334 13.27 15.91 1.11
C LYS A 334 14.06 14.83 0.37
N TRP A 335 14.69 13.88 1.08
CA TRP A 335 15.39 12.77 0.43
C TRP A 335 14.44 11.78 -0.26
N PHE A 336 13.26 11.52 0.31
CA PHE A 336 12.16 10.79 -0.33
C PHE A 336 11.44 11.57 -1.44
N GLN A 337 11.90 12.79 -1.75
CA GLN A 337 11.37 13.67 -2.79
C GLN A 337 9.86 13.97 -2.63
N ILE A 338 9.42 14.16 -1.39
CA ILE A 338 8.05 14.60 -1.11
C ILE A 338 7.95 16.10 -1.41
N ASP A 339 7.10 16.45 -2.37
CA ASP A 339 6.93 17.80 -2.93
C ASP A 339 5.74 18.50 -2.28
N PHE A 340 5.86 18.75 -0.98
CA PHE A 340 4.98 19.65 -0.23
C PHE A 340 5.08 21.07 -0.79
N ASP A 341 3.94 21.77 -0.89
CA ASP A 341 3.94 23.20 -1.13
C ASP A 341 4.24 23.98 0.16
N TYR A 342 3.94 23.39 1.33
CA TYR A 342 4.42 23.86 2.64
C TYR A 342 4.49 22.72 3.68
N PHE A 343 5.60 22.65 4.42
CA PHE A 343 5.79 21.71 5.54
C PHE A 343 5.96 22.48 6.84
N GLY A 344 4.88 22.58 7.63
CA GLY A 344 4.79 23.41 8.83
C GLY A 344 4.92 22.63 10.15
N ARG A 345 4.37 23.22 11.21
CA ARG A 345 4.52 22.78 12.62
C ARG A 345 3.28 23.14 13.42
N THR A 346 2.91 22.33 14.41
CA THR A 346 1.80 22.68 15.33
C THR A 346 2.20 23.69 16.42
N THR A 347 3.49 23.84 16.75
CA THR A 347 3.96 24.76 17.81
C THR A 347 4.11 26.21 17.34
N THR A 348 2.98 26.86 17.01
CA THR A 348 2.93 28.23 16.47
C THR A 348 1.80 29.07 17.07
N ASP A 349 1.93 30.40 17.03
CA ASP A 349 0.90 31.32 17.52
C ASP A 349 -0.43 31.13 16.78
N ARG A 350 -0.39 30.86 15.46
CA ARG A 350 -1.56 30.53 14.64
C ARG A 350 -2.29 29.27 15.08
N GLN A 351 -1.59 28.27 15.62
CA GLN A 351 -2.24 27.11 16.24
C GLN A 351 -3.05 27.57 17.46
N THR A 352 -2.43 28.36 18.34
CA THR A 352 -3.09 28.84 19.55
C THR A 352 -4.33 29.66 19.22
N GLU A 353 -4.20 30.64 18.33
CA GLU A 353 -5.29 31.49 17.85
C GLU A 353 -6.47 30.68 17.27
N ILE A 354 -6.22 29.77 16.32
CA ILE A 354 -7.28 29.04 15.62
C ILE A 354 -7.92 27.98 16.54
N SER A 355 -7.14 27.26 17.34
CA SER A 355 -7.67 26.28 18.30
C SER A 355 -8.52 26.94 19.39
N GLN A 356 -8.09 28.11 19.89
CA GLN A 356 -8.88 28.89 20.84
C GLN A 356 -10.15 29.47 20.21
N ASN A 357 -10.12 29.89 18.94
CA ASN A 357 -11.31 30.35 18.21
C ASN A 357 -12.35 29.22 18.04
N ILE A 358 -11.92 28.02 17.64
CA ILE A 358 -12.79 26.84 17.51
C ILE A 358 -13.36 26.43 18.87
N PHE A 359 -12.53 26.42 19.93
CA PHE A 359 -12.99 26.17 21.30
C PHE A 359 -14.09 27.15 21.73
N TRP A 360 -13.89 28.46 21.57
CA TRP A 360 -14.88 29.45 21.98
C TRP A 360 -16.20 29.34 21.21
N ARG A 361 -16.14 29.08 19.89
CA ARG A 361 -17.35 28.85 19.10
C ARG A 361 -18.15 27.63 19.56
N LEU A 362 -17.47 26.54 19.95
CA LEU A 362 -18.09 25.36 20.53
C LEU A 362 -18.67 25.64 21.93
N HIS A 363 -17.96 26.41 22.75
CA HIS A 363 -18.40 26.84 24.08
C HIS A 363 -19.69 27.66 24.02
N GLU A 364 -19.71 28.74 23.23
CA GLU A 364 -20.86 29.64 23.01
C GLU A 364 -22.12 28.91 22.53
N ARG A 365 -21.96 27.76 21.87
CA ARG A 365 -23.04 26.94 21.29
C ARG A 365 -23.44 25.75 22.18
N GLY A 366 -22.86 25.62 23.38
CA GLY A 366 -23.20 24.55 24.32
C GLY A 366 -22.72 23.15 23.89
N PHE A 367 -21.70 23.05 23.03
CA PHE A 367 -21.11 21.78 22.61
C PHE A 367 -19.98 21.28 23.54
N LEU A 368 -19.65 22.06 24.57
CA LEU A 368 -18.67 21.68 25.60
C LEU A 368 -19.39 21.40 26.92
N LEU A 369 -18.86 20.43 27.66
CA LEU A 369 -19.30 20.07 29.00
C LEU A 369 -18.12 20.23 29.96
N GLU A 370 -18.39 20.82 31.12
CA GLU A 370 -17.48 20.78 32.27
C GLU A 370 -17.89 19.61 33.18
N ASP A 371 -16.90 18.87 33.66
CA ASP A 371 -17.07 17.74 34.58
C ASP A 371 -15.80 17.53 35.40
N THR A 372 -15.94 17.00 36.62
CA THR A 372 -14.83 16.72 37.54
C THR A 372 -14.46 15.25 37.49
N VAL A 373 -13.19 14.95 37.18
CA VAL A 373 -12.70 13.56 37.08
C VAL A 373 -11.67 13.30 38.18
N GLU A 374 -11.91 12.28 39.02
CA GLU A 374 -10.92 11.80 39.98
C GLU A 374 -9.72 11.20 39.25
N GLN A 375 -8.51 11.67 39.58
CA GLN A 375 -7.27 11.24 38.96
C GLN A 375 -6.16 11.09 40.01
N LEU A 376 -5.32 10.07 39.84
CA LEU A 376 -4.19 9.82 40.73
C LEU A 376 -3.12 10.92 40.57
N ARG A 377 -2.84 11.66 41.64
CA ARG A 377 -1.77 12.67 41.71
C ARG A 377 -0.59 12.13 42.51
N CYS A 378 0.62 12.21 41.95
CA CYS A 378 1.84 11.92 42.69
C CYS A 378 2.30 13.19 43.42
N GLU A 379 2.14 13.22 44.74
CA GLU A 379 2.53 14.36 45.58
C GLU A 379 4.04 14.65 45.53
N ARG A 380 4.88 13.62 45.42
CA ARG A 380 6.34 13.80 45.29
C ARG A 380 6.74 14.41 43.95
N CYS A 381 6.07 14.02 42.86
CA CYS A 381 6.35 14.52 41.51
C CYS A 381 5.51 15.76 41.15
N GLN A 382 4.63 16.22 42.04
CA GLN A 382 3.69 17.32 41.86
C GLN A 382 2.95 17.33 40.51
N ARG A 383 2.46 16.15 40.09
CA ARG A 383 1.72 15.97 38.82
C ARG A 383 0.70 14.85 38.88
N PHE A 384 -0.32 14.92 38.02
CA PHE A 384 -1.22 13.80 37.75
C PHE A 384 -0.50 12.67 36.98
N LEU A 385 -0.93 11.43 37.21
CA LEU A 385 -0.38 10.23 36.60
C LEU A 385 -1.35 9.69 35.55
N ALA A 386 -0.91 9.65 34.29
CA ALA A 386 -1.57 8.83 33.27
C ALA A 386 -1.36 7.33 33.59
N ASP A 387 -2.30 6.48 33.18
CA ASP A 387 -2.38 5.04 33.52
C ASP A 387 -1.03 4.29 33.39
N ARG A 388 -0.25 4.59 32.34
CA ARG A 388 1.08 4.02 32.09
C ARG A 388 2.16 4.33 33.14
N PHE A 389 1.88 5.25 34.07
CA PHE A 389 2.75 5.64 35.18
C PHE A 389 2.20 5.20 36.54
N VAL A 390 1.11 4.43 36.55
CA VAL A 390 0.49 3.88 37.74
C VAL A 390 0.77 2.38 37.76
N GLU A 391 1.70 1.97 38.61
CA GLU A 391 1.89 0.56 38.94
C GLU A 391 1.02 0.22 40.16
N GLY A 392 0.36 -0.94 40.13
CA GLY A 392 -0.55 -1.36 41.20
C GLY A 392 -0.99 -2.81 41.07
N VAL A 393 -1.51 -3.36 42.16
CA VAL A 393 -2.09 -4.70 42.16
C VAL A 393 -3.47 -4.66 41.50
N CYS A 394 -3.65 -5.40 40.40
CA CYS A 394 -4.92 -5.46 39.70
C CYS A 394 -6.02 -6.03 40.63
N PRO A 395 -7.11 -5.28 40.93
CA PRO A 395 -8.10 -5.69 41.93
C PRO A 395 -9.04 -6.84 41.49
N HIS A 396 -8.93 -7.31 40.25
CA HIS A 396 -9.77 -8.39 39.70
C HIS A 396 -8.98 -9.51 39.01
N CYS A 397 -7.89 -9.15 38.32
CA CYS A 397 -7.03 -9.98 37.46
C CYS A 397 -7.70 -10.73 36.27
N ARG A 398 -7.19 -10.43 35.05
CA ARG A 398 -7.33 -11.17 33.77
C ARG A 398 -8.67 -11.06 33.00
N TYR A 399 -8.72 -10.08 32.09
CA TYR A 399 -9.59 -9.95 30.90
C TYR A 399 -8.70 -10.13 29.62
N PRO A 400 -9.14 -10.04 28.32
CA PRO A 400 -10.41 -9.55 27.73
C PRO A 400 -11.00 -10.49 26.62
N GLU A 401 -11.85 -10.17 25.62
CA GLU A 401 -12.49 -8.96 25.01
C GLU A 401 -13.91 -9.32 24.46
N CYS A 402 -14.66 -8.37 23.83
CA CYS A 402 -15.89 -8.59 23.04
C CYS A 402 -15.76 -8.01 21.60
N GLN A 403 -16.67 -8.36 20.66
CA GLN A 403 -16.75 -7.76 19.30
C GLN A 403 -18.21 -7.56 18.81
N GLY A 404 -18.42 -6.64 17.84
CA GLY A 404 -19.71 -6.34 17.20
C GLY A 404 -19.60 -5.88 15.73
N HIS A 405 -20.70 -5.90 14.96
CA HIS A 405 -20.70 -5.78 13.49
C HIS A 405 -21.79 -4.85 12.90
N HIS A 406 -21.50 -4.25 11.71
CA HIS A 406 -22.36 -3.58 10.68
C HIS A 406 -23.34 -2.45 11.12
N GLY A 407 -23.73 -1.43 10.33
CA GLY A 407 -23.28 -0.90 9.03
C GLY A 407 -24.40 -0.20 8.23
N THR A 408 -24.27 1.10 7.87
CA THR A 408 -25.16 1.86 6.93
C THR A 408 -24.41 3.05 6.32
N ASP A 409 -24.66 3.38 5.04
CA ASP A 409 -23.76 4.09 4.09
C ASP A 409 -23.29 5.54 4.38
N ILE A 410 -22.11 5.91 3.85
CA ILE A 410 -21.58 7.29 3.72
C ILE A 410 -21.24 7.53 2.23
N SER A 411 -21.83 8.57 1.64
CA SER A 411 -21.57 8.99 0.27
C SER A 411 -20.20 9.67 0.11
N GLY A 412 -19.41 9.21 -0.86
CA GLY A 412 -18.07 9.72 -1.17
C GLY A 412 -17.05 8.60 -1.46
N ASP A 413 -16.01 8.90 -2.24
CA ASP A 413 -14.93 7.96 -2.62
C ASP A 413 -13.88 7.80 -1.49
N TRP A 414 -14.35 7.54 -0.27
CA TRP A 414 -13.49 7.18 0.86
C TRP A 414 -13.06 5.71 0.77
N THR A 415 -11.90 5.37 1.32
CA THR A 415 -11.45 3.98 1.35
C THR A 415 -12.38 3.10 2.20
N PRO A 416 -12.61 1.81 1.84
CA PRO A 416 -13.60 0.96 2.52
C PRO A 416 -13.36 0.79 4.03
N ASN A 417 -12.09 0.69 4.43
CA ASN A 417 -11.67 0.65 5.84
C ASN A 417 -12.05 1.94 6.59
N ALA A 418 -11.84 3.12 5.99
CA ALA A 418 -12.20 4.40 6.58
C ALA A 418 -13.71 4.52 6.81
N LYS A 419 -14.53 4.12 5.82
CA LYS A 419 -15.98 4.02 5.97
C LYS A 419 -16.33 3.07 7.12
N HIS A 420 -15.81 1.85 7.11
CA HIS A 420 -16.13 0.84 8.12
C HIS A 420 -15.83 1.29 9.56
N ILE A 421 -14.64 1.85 9.80
CA ILE A 421 -14.24 2.37 11.11
C ILE A 421 -15.17 3.50 11.55
N THR A 422 -15.48 4.43 10.66
CA THR A 422 -16.38 5.56 10.93
C THR A 422 -17.79 5.09 11.28
N HIS A 423 -18.35 4.15 10.53
CA HIS A 423 -19.67 3.56 10.81
C HIS A 423 -19.71 2.82 12.14
N SER A 424 -18.63 2.11 12.53
CA SER A 424 -18.57 1.48 13.85
C SER A 424 -18.64 2.53 14.96
N TRP A 425 -17.83 3.59 14.87
CA TRP A 425 -17.83 4.68 15.85
C TRP A 425 -19.19 5.37 16.00
N ILE A 426 -19.88 5.61 14.89
CA ILE A 426 -21.22 6.22 14.90
C ILE A 426 -22.26 5.26 15.50
N ARG A 427 -22.27 3.98 15.06
CA ARG A 427 -23.19 2.95 15.57
C ARG A 427 -23.05 2.71 17.06
N ASP A 428 -21.83 2.67 17.57
CA ASP A 428 -21.52 2.36 18.97
C ASP A 428 -21.86 3.54 19.93
N GLY A 429 -22.30 4.67 19.37
CA GLY A 429 -22.70 5.87 20.09
C GLY A 429 -21.49 6.76 20.41
N LEU A 430 -21.49 7.97 19.85
CA LEU A 430 -20.53 9.00 20.22
C LEU A 430 -20.77 9.42 21.68
N LYS A 431 -19.73 9.33 22.51
CA LYS A 431 -19.75 9.80 23.90
C LYS A 431 -18.90 11.06 24.02
N PRO A 432 -19.12 11.92 25.03
CA PRO A 432 -18.21 13.02 25.33
C PRO A 432 -16.74 12.57 25.37
N ARG A 433 -15.84 13.47 24.99
CA ARG A 433 -14.38 13.24 24.96
C ARG A 433 -13.71 14.42 25.65
N CYS A 434 -12.89 14.14 26.68
CA CYS A 434 -12.16 15.17 27.40
C CYS A 434 -11.09 15.82 26.49
N ILE A 435 -11.26 17.12 26.20
CA ILE A 435 -10.39 17.92 25.32
C ILE A 435 -9.29 18.70 26.05
N THR A 436 -9.13 18.55 27.36
CA THR A 436 -8.10 19.25 28.17
C THR A 436 -7.14 18.25 28.84
N ARG A 437 -5.90 18.65 29.13
CA ARG A 437 -4.92 17.86 29.89
C ARG A 437 -4.06 18.71 30.80
N ASP A 438 -3.67 18.12 31.92
CA ASP A 438 -2.73 18.64 32.91
C ASP A 438 -1.29 18.41 32.44
N LEU A 439 -0.86 19.23 31.47
CA LEU A 439 0.49 19.23 30.88
C LEU A 439 0.93 20.68 30.70
N GLN A 440 2.25 20.92 30.64
CA GLN A 440 2.78 22.26 30.33
C GLN A 440 3.03 22.43 28.83
N TRP A 441 3.28 21.35 28.09
CA TRP A 441 3.53 21.39 26.66
C TRP A 441 2.30 21.06 25.80
N GLY A 442 1.50 22.09 25.52
CA GLY A 442 0.31 22.05 24.67
C GLY A 442 -0.22 23.45 24.37
N THR A 443 -1.25 23.54 23.53
CA THR A 443 -1.97 24.79 23.29
C THR A 443 -2.75 25.20 24.56
N PRO A 444 -2.55 26.40 25.13
CA PRO A 444 -3.20 26.77 26.40
C PRO A 444 -4.72 26.93 26.26
N VAL A 445 -5.47 26.47 27.27
CA VAL A 445 -6.93 26.63 27.31
C VAL A 445 -7.27 28.07 27.71
N PRO A 446 -8.11 28.81 26.95
CA PRO A 446 -8.31 30.24 27.15
C PRO A 446 -9.31 30.56 28.29
N HIS A 447 -9.39 29.73 29.33
CA HIS A 447 -10.38 29.86 30.41
C HIS A 447 -9.71 30.25 31.74
N PRO A 448 -10.27 31.18 32.54
CA PRO A 448 -9.67 31.63 33.80
C PRO A 448 -9.32 30.52 34.80
N ASP A 449 -10.14 29.46 34.83
CA ASP A 449 -10.00 28.33 35.77
C ASP A 449 -9.07 27.21 35.25
N TYR A 450 -8.64 27.29 33.99
CA TYR A 450 -7.82 26.27 33.31
C TYR A 450 -6.42 26.76 32.92
N ARG A 451 -5.90 27.80 33.61
CA ARG A 451 -4.58 28.42 33.34
C ARG A 451 -3.40 27.44 33.36
N GLU A 452 -3.50 26.36 34.13
CA GLU A 452 -2.46 25.31 34.22
C GLU A 452 -2.76 24.08 33.33
N LYS A 453 -3.77 24.16 32.46
CA LYS A 453 -4.17 23.10 31.53
C LYS A 453 -3.96 23.53 30.08
N VAL A 454 -3.73 22.53 29.24
CA VAL A 454 -3.62 22.67 27.78
C VAL A 454 -4.70 21.85 27.08
N PHE A 455 -4.96 22.13 25.81
CA PHE A 455 -5.76 21.25 24.98
C PHE A 455 -5.09 19.88 24.82
N TYR A 456 -5.93 18.85 24.72
CA TYR A 456 -5.51 17.49 24.42
C TYR A 456 -5.17 17.38 22.94
N VAL A 457 -3.98 16.85 22.62
CA VAL A 457 -3.45 16.74 21.25
C VAL A 457 -4.43 16.14 20.23
N TRP A 458 -5.32 15.23 20.63
CA TRP A 458 -6.30 14.64 19.71
C TRP A 458 -7.50 15.56 19.36
N PHE A 459 -7.65 16.69 20.06
CA PHE A 459 -8.56 17.77 19.69
C PHE A 459 -7.88 18.75 18.73
N ASP A 460 -6.66 19.20 19.03
CA ASP A 460 -6.03 20.31 18.30
C ASP A 460 -5.00 19.91 17.24
N ALA A 461 -4.44 18.69 17.23
CA ALA A 461 -3.54 18.26 16.15
C ALA A 461 -4.19 18.30 14.75
N PRO A 462 -5.48 17.94 14.54
CA PRO A 462 -6.16 18.16 13.26
C PRO A 462 -6.35 19.65 12.91
N ILE A 463 -6.48 20.53 13.91
CA ILE A 463 -6.48 22.00 13.71
C ILE A 463 -5.10 22.47 13.19
N GLY A 464 -4.06 21.67 13.42
CA GLY A 464 -2.74 21.80 12.82
C GLY A 464 -2.76 22.01 11.30
N TYR A 465 -3.66 21.38 10.54
CA TYR A 465 -3.71 21.62 9.08
C TYR A 465 -4.11 23.06 8.73
N LEU A 466 -5.00 23.67 9.51
CA LEU A 466 -5.45 25.05 9.34
C LEU A 466 -4.32 25.99 9.72
N SER A 467 -3.70 25.80 10.89
CA SER A 467 -2.62 26.66 11.37
C SER A 467 -1.36 26.56 10.51
N ILE A 468 -1.01 25.38 10.00
CA ILE A 468 0.05 25.20 8.99
C ILE A 468 -0.27 26.01 7.73
N THR A 469 -1.53 26.00 7.27
CA THR A 469 -1.94 26.79 6.09
C THR A 469 -1.98 28.30 6.39
N ALA A 470 -2.34 28.71 7.60
CA ALA A 470 -2.32 30.10 8.07
C ALA A 470 -0.90 30.67 8.21
N ASN A 471 0.08 29.83 8.54
CA ASN A 471 1.50 30.19 8.53
C ASN A 471 2.07 30.26 7.09
N TYR A 472 1.48 29.53 6.13
CA TYR A 472 1.83 29.60 4.71
C TYR A 472 1.24 30.83 4.01
N THR A 473 0.00 31.22 4.33
CA THR A 473 -0.67 32.37 3.73
C THR A 473 -1.70 33.00 4.66
N SER A 474 -1.77 34.33 4.66
CA SER A 474 -2.81 35.08 5.38
C SER A 474 -4.22 34.80 4.84
N GLN A 475 -4.35 34.31 3.60
CA GLN A 475 -5.62 34.00 2.95
C GLN A 475 -6.04 32.53 3.11
N TRP A 476 -5.57 31.84 4.17
CA TRP A 476 -5.81 30.41 4.41
C TRP A 476 -7.29 30.01 4.48
N GLU A 477 -8.15 30.93 4.91
CA GLU A 477 -9.60 30.72 4.97
C GLU A 477 -10.20 30.49 3.58
N LYS A 478 -9.59 30.97 2.50
CA LYS A 478 -10.04 30.64 1.13
C LYS A 478 -9.95 29.15 0.84
N TRP A 479 -9.01 28.44 1.46
CA TRP A 479 -8.88 26.98 1.38
C TRP A 479 -9.76 26.26 2.41
N TRP A 480 -9.77 26.74 3.65
CA TRP A 480 -10.36 26.02 4.80
C TRP A 480 -11.78 26.44 5.19
N LYS A 481 -12.34 27.51 4.62
CA LYS A 481 -13.72 27.99 4.87
C LYS A 481 -14.49 28.20 3.56
N ASN A 482 -14.29 27.31 2.60
CA ASN A 482 -14.80 27.40 1.23
C ASN A 482 -15.17 26.01 0.64
N PRO A 483 -16.05 25.22 1.32
CA PRO A 483 -16.43 23.88 0.87
C PRO A 483 -17.11 23.84 -0.50
N GLN A 484 -17.56 24.99 -1.04
CA GLN A 484 -18.19 25.09 -2.35
C GLN A 484 -17.19 25.12 -3.52
N GLN A 485 -15.93 25.51 -3.28
CA GLN A 485 -14.90 25.55 -4.33
C GLN A 485 -13.71 24.62 -4.09
N VAL A 486 -13.59 24.02 -2.91
CA VAL A 486 -12.42 23.24 -2.47
C VAL A 486 -12.78 21.79 -2.19
N GLU A 487 -12.05 20.87 -2.81
CA GLU A 487 -12.09 19.44 -2.50
C GLU A 487 -10.92 19.06 -1.58
N LEU A 488 -11.21 18.63 -0.35
CA LEU A 488 -10.23 18.19 0.63
C LEU A 488 -10.00 16.67 0.58
N TYR A 489 -8.74 16.30 0.35
CA TYR A 489 -8.22 14.93 0.45
C TYR A 489 -7.31 14.81 1.68
N ASN A 490 -7.61 13.87 2.59
CA ASN A 490 -6.75 13.54 3.74
C ASN A 490 -6.14 12.14 3.58
N PHE A 491 -4.82 12.02 3.60
CA PHE A 491 -4.08 10.75 3.51
C PHE A 491 -3.51 10.31 4.87
N MET A 492 -3.82 9.09 5.31
CA MET A 492 -3.37 8.58 6.61
C MET A 492 -3.34 7.05 6.72
N ALA A 493 -2.75 6.53 7.80
CA ALA A 493 -2.99 5.17 8.26
C ALA A 493 -4.34 5.05 9.01
N LYS A 494 -4.95 3.86 8.99
CA LYS A 494 -6.29 3.59 9.57
C LYS A 494 -6.53 4.07 11.01
N ASP A 495 -5.50 4.13 11.86
CA ASP A 495 -5.62 4.57 13.26
C ASP A 495 -6.07 6.02 13.42
N ASN A 496 -5.76 6.86 12.43
CA ASN A 496 -6.11 8.28 12.44
C ASN A 496 -7.54 8.54 11.96
N VAL A 497 -8.24 7.54 11.39
CA VAL A 497 -9.57 7.70 10.79
C VAL A 497 -10.58 8.35 11.76
N PRO A 498 -10.78 7.88 13.01
CA PRO A 498 -11.81 8.46 13.89
C PRO A 498 -11.61 9.96 14.16
N PHE A 499 -10.37 10.43 14.14
CA PHE A 499 -10.05 11.83 14.39
C PHE A 499 -10.39 12.72 13.20
N HIS A 500 -10.33 12.19 11.99
CA HIS A 500 -10.58 12.93 10.74
C HIS A 500 -11.99 12.70 10.17
N SER A 501 -12.67 11.61 10.54
CA SER A 501 -14.06 11.36 10.15
C SER A 501 -15.09 11.70 11.23
N VAL A 502 -14.70 11.78 12.51
CA VAL A 502 -15.60 12.09 13.63
C VAL A 502 -15.14 13.32 14.39
N VAL A 503 -14.01 13.25 15.13
CA VAL A 503 -13.64 14.29 16.12
C VAL A 503 -13.49 15.67 15.48
N PHE A 504 -12.71 15.76 14.41
CA PHE A 504 -12.45 17.02 13.73
C PHE A 504 -13.68 17.54 12.96
N PRO A 505 -14.39 16.74 12.14
CA PRO A 505 -15.66 17.17 11.54
C PRO A 505 -16.70 17.64 12.56
N CYS A 506 -16.87 16.96 13.70
CA CYS A 506 -17.76 17.43 14.77
C CYS A 506 -17.34 18.80 15.32
N SER A 507 -16.03 19.03 15.50
CA SER A 507 -15.49 20.30 15.97
C SER A 507 -15.71 21.44 14.97
N LEU A 508 -15.49 21.17 13.67
CA LEU A 508 -15.69 22.15 12.60
C LEU A 508 -17.17 22.46 12.35
N LEU A 509 -18.04 21.44 12.36
CA LEU A 509 -19.49 21.59 12.22
C LEU A 509 -20.09 22.35 13.41
N GLY A 510 -19.70 21.99 14.65
CA GLY A 510 -20.14 22.67 15.86
C GLY A 510 -19.68 24.13 15.95
N ALA A 511 -18.53 24.47 15.36
CA ALA A 511 -18.04 25.85 15.29
C ALA A 511 -18.83 26.74 14.30
N GLN A 512 -19.60 26.14 13.37
CA GLN A 512 -20.50 26.82 12.43
C GLN A 512 -19.85 27.98 11.64
N ASP A 513 -18.66 27.77 11.10
CA ASP A 513 -17.84 28.82 10.45
C ASP A 513 -17.54 28.53 8.97
N ASN A 514 -18.48 27.90 8.26
CA ASN A 514 -18.39 27.48 6.85
C ASN A 514 -17.11 26.67 6.51
N TYR A 515 -16.61 25.86 7.45
CA TYR A 515 -15.37 25.10 7.26
C TYR A 515 -15.46 24.07 6.11
N THR A 516 -14.37 23.96 5.34
CA THR A 516 -14.13 22.90 4.37
C THR A 516 -13.94 21.58 5.12
N LEU A 517 -14.83 20.61 4.89
CA LEU A 517 -14.77 19.26 5.46
C LEU A 517 -14.11 18.28 4.49
N VAL A 518 -13.70 17.11 4.98
CA VAL A 518 -13.06 16.08 4.15
C VAL A 518 -14.02 15.50 3.12
N ASN A 519 -13.70 15.69 1.83
CA ASN A 519 -14.42 15.07 0.73
C ASN A 519 -13.95 13.62 0.52
N HIS A 520 -12.63 13.38 0.64
CA HIS A 520 -12.00 12.09 0.38
C HIS A 520 -11.03 11.69 1.49
N LEU A 521 -11.46 10.73 2.33
CA LEU A 521 -10.62 10.16 3.38
C LEU A 521 -9.90 8.91 2.85
N ILE A 522 -8.58 9.00 2.65
CA ILE A 522 -7.74 7.95 2.07
C ILE A 522 -6.94 7.28 3.18
N ALA A 523 -7.47 6.20 3.75
CA ALA A 523 -6.82 5.43 4.81
C ALA A 523 -6.16 4.15 4.27
N THR A 524 -4.87 3.95 4.57
CA THR A 524 -4.18 2.67 4.28
C THR A 524 -4.22 1.71 5.45
N GLU A 525 -4.10 0.43 5.13
CA GLU A 525 -3.71 -0.62 6.07
C GLU A 525 -2.20 -0.49 6.42
N TYR A 526 -1.65 -1.41 7.22
CA TYR A 526 -0.26 -1.29 7.66
C TYR A 526 0.75 -1.88 6.65
N LEU A 527 1.94 -1.29 6.61
CA LEU A 527 3.13 -1.96 6.12
C LEU A 527 3.87 -2.60 7.29
N ASN A 528 3.95 -3.93 7.27
CA ASN A 528 4.81 -4.75 8.11
C ASN A 528 6.22 -4.86 7.48
N TYR A 529 7.20 -5.38 8.23
CA TYR A 529 8.59 -5.51 7.80
C TYR A 529 9.03 -6.97 7.94
N GLU A 530 9.34 -7.61 6.81
CA GLU A 530 9.51 -9.06 6.69
C GLU A 530 8.33 -9.79 7.36
N ASP A 531 8.60 -10.68 8.32
CA ASP A 531 7.63 -11.46 9.10
C ASP A 531 7.14 -10.74 10.39
N THR A 532 7.49 -9.46 10.58
CA THR A 532 7.28 -8.76 11.86
C THR A 532 6.91 -7.27 11.71
N LYS A 533 6.85 -6.55 12.83
CA LYS A 533 6.58 -5.10 12.86
C LYS A 533 7.87 -4.30 13.04
N PHE A 534 7.94 -3.14 12.38
CA PHE A 534 8.97 -2.12 12.61
C PHE A 534 9.14 -1.85 14.11
N SER A 535 10.38 -1.82 14.59
CA SER A 535 10.66 -1.75 16.03
C SER A 535 12.01 -1.09 16.29
N LYS A 536 11.97 0.21 16.62
CA LYS A 536 13.16 1.02 16.92
C LYS A 536 13.96 0.47 18.11
N SER A 537 13.27 -0.01 19.16
CA SER A 537 13.90 -0.60 20.35
C SER A 537 14.60 -1.93 20.08
N ARG A 538 14.15 -2.71 19.09
CA ARG A 538 14.78 -3.99 18.70
C ARG A 538 15.76 -3.85 17.51
N GLY A 539 15.86 -2.65 16.92
CA GLY A 539 16.66 -2.41 15.72
C GLY A 539 16.12 -3.13 14.47
N VAL A 540 14.79 -3.32 14.40
CA VAL A 540 14.13 -4.06 13.32
C VAL A 540 13.42 -3.08 12.38
N GLY A 541 13.70 -3.22 11.09
CA GLY A 541 13.11 -2.42 10.02
C GLY A 541 13.95 -1.21 9.60
N VAL A 542 13.67 -0.73 8.39
CA VAL A 542 14.32 0.47 7.82
C VAL A 542 13.60 1.74 8.30
N PHE A 543 14.36 2.67 8.84
CA PHE A 543 13.90 4.01 9.19
C PHE A 543 14.31 5.02 8.12
N GLY A 544 13.56 6.12 7.98
CA GLY A 544 13.72 7.05 6.87
C GLY A 544 15.07 7.76 6.83
N ASP A 545 15.72 7.94 7.98
CA ASP A 545 17.09 8.44 8.11
C ASP A 545 18.15 7.43 7.65
N MET A 546 17.85 6.13 7.74
CA MET A 546 18.74 5.03 7.36
C MET A 546 18.64 4.66 5.86
N ALA A 547 17.52 4.96 5.21
CA ALA A 547 17.26 4.56 3.82
C ALA A 547 18.31 5.10 2.83
N LYS A 548 18.75 6.35 3.03
CA LYS A 548 19.84 7.00 2.26
C LYS A 548 21.20 6.29 2.39
N ASP A 549 21.46 5.66 3.53
CA ASP A 549 22.76 5.04 3.85
C ASP A 549 22.82 3.57 3.37
N THR A 550 21.92 3.16 2.49
CA THR A 550 21.87 1.81 1.89
C THR A 550 22.54 1.72 0.51
N GLY A 551 22.84 2.87 -0.10
CA GLY A 551 23.27 2.96 -1.50
C GLY A 551 22.14 2.75 -2.53
N ILE A 552 20.91 2.46 -2.08
CA ILE A 552 19.74 2.37 -2.97
C ILE A 552 19.12 3.76 -3.11
N VAL A 553 18.96 4.22 -4.34
CA VAL A 553 18.41 5.56 -4.66
C VAL A 553 16.94 5.69 -4.28
N SER A 554 16.55 6.90 -3.88
CA SER A 554 15.20 7.27 -3.42
C SER A 554 14.07 6.75 -4.29
N ASP A 555 14.18 6.88 -5.62
CA ASP A 555 13.15 6.42 -6.56
C ASP A 555 12.91 4.90 -6.53
N VAL A 556 13.92 4.08 -6.25
CA VAL A 556 13.75 2.61 -6.13
C VAL A 556 12.98 2.27 -4.84
N TRP A 557 13.19 3.02 -3.76
CA TRP A 557 12.36 2.91 -2.55
C TRP A 557 10.92 3.35 -2.81
N ARG A 558 10.72 4.48 -3.49
CA ARG A 558 9.39 4.98 -3.86
C ARG A 558 8.64 3.95 -4.69
N PHE A 559 9.26 3.43 -5.76
CA PHE A 559 8.69 2.39 -6.61
C PHE A 559 8.24 1.17 -5.81
N TYR A 560 9.14 0.58 -5.00
CA TYR A 560 8.82 -0.66 -4.31
C TYR A 560 7.72 -0.49 -3.25
N LEU A 561 7.77 0.60 -2.48
CA LEU A 561 6.75 0.92 -1.48
C LEU A 561 5.37 1.18 -2.13
N LEU A 562 5.33 1.81 -3.30
CA LEU A 562 4.09 2.07 -4.05
C LEU A 562 3.56 0.81 -4.74
N TYR A 563 4.44 -0.06 -5.24
CA TYR A 563 4.10 -1.38 -5.78
C TYR A 563 3.47 -2.31 -4.72
N MET A 564 3.92 -2.17 -3.47
CA MET A 564 3.42 -2.91 -2.29
C MET A 564 2.55 -2.04 -1.36
N ARG A 565 1.89 -1.00 -1.89
CA ARG A 565 1.04 -0.11 -1.09
C ARG A 565 -0.10 -0.89 -0.41
N PRO A 566 -0.27 -0.80 0.92
CA PRO A 566 -1.29 -1.55 1.67
C PRO A 566 -2.68 -0.90 1.54
N GLU A 567 -3.34 -1.10 0.39
CA GLU A 567 -4.65 -0.47 0.10
C GLU A 567 -5.85 -1.21 0.72
N GLY A 568 -5.97 -2.52 0.48
CA GLY A 568 -7.11 -3.34 0.95
C GLY A 568 -6.81 -4.29 2.10
N GLN A 569 -5.52 -4.55 2.36
CA GLN A 569 -5.03 -5.39 3.44
C GLN A 569 -3.60 -4.97 3.82
N ASP A 570 -3.15 -5.37 5.00
CA ASP A 570 -1.75 -5.24 5.42
C ASP A 570 -0.81 -5.84 4.34
N SER A 571 0.33 -5.19 4.12
CA SER A 571 1.39 -5.66 3.22
C SER A 571 2.70 -5.78 3.99
N ALA A 572 3.67 -6.53 3.45
CA ALA A 572 4.99 -6.69 4.08
C ALA A 572 6.09 -6.21 3.13
N PHE A 573 7.02 -5.40 3.65
CA PHE A 573 8.27 -5.10 2.97
C PHE A 573 9.18 -6.34 3.04
N CYS A 574 9.68 -6.85 1.91
CA CYS A 574 10.65 -7.94 1.89
C CYS A 574 11.86 -7.57 1.02
N TRP A 575 13.07 -7.75 1.55
CA TRP A 575 14.32 -7.44 0.83
C TRP A 575 14.50 -8.28 -0.44
N ALA A 576 14.11 -9.56 -0.40
CA ALA A 576 14.22 -10.45 -1.56
C ALA A 576 13.24 -10.06 -2.67
N ASP A 577 12.01 -9.67 -2.32
CA ASP A 577 11.01 -9.21 -3.29
C ASP A 577 11.35 -7.80 -3.82
N MET A 578 11.90 -6.90 -3.01
CA MET A 578 12.44 -5.62 -3.50
C MET A 578 13.50 -5.82 -4.58
N ALA A 579 14.45 -6.74 -4.36
CA ALA A 579 15.46 -7.10 -5.34
C ALA A 579 14.84 -7.73 -6.60
N LEU A 580 13.86 -8.60 -6.43
CA LEU A 580 13.12 -9.23 -7.53
C LEU A 580 12.41 -8.18 -8.39
N LYS A 581 11.61 -7.29 -7.80
CA LYS A 581 10.83 -6.26 -8.54
C LYS A 581 11.71 -5.18 -9.16
N ASN A 582 12.80 -4.77 -8.52
CA ASN A 582 13.81 -3.94 -9.17
C ASN A 582 14.38 -4.63 -10.42
N ASN A 583 14.78 -5.89 -10.29
CA ASN A 583 15.43 -6.59 -11.39
C ASN A 583 14.45 -7.01 -12.50
N SER A 584 13.20 -7.35 -12.19
CA SER A 584 12.18 -7.76 -13.18
C SER A 584 11.45 -6.57 -13.81
N GLU A 585 10.89 -5.66 -13.00
CA GLU A 585 10.03 -4.59 -13.50
C GLU A 585 10.80 -3.32 -13.86
N LEU A 586 11.76 -2.90 -13.03
CA LEU A 586 12.56 -1.70 -13.35
C LEU A 586 13.64 -2.03 -14.39
N LEU A 587 14.54 -2.97 -14.12
CA LEU A 587 15.68 -3.23 -15.00
C LEU A 587 15.26 -3.94 -16.30
N ASN A 588 14.62 -5.11 -16.21
CA ASN A 588 14.35 -5.97 -17.37
C ASN A 588 13.10 -5.57 -18.18
N ASN A 589 12.18 -4.77 -17.62
CA ASN A 589 11.00 -4.26 -18.32
C ASN A 589 11.15 -2.76 -18.64
N LEU A 590 10.91 -1.87 -17.67
CA LEU A 590 10.83 -0.41 -17.86
C LEU A 590 12.12 0.20 -18.43
N GLY A 591 13.24 -0.07 -17.79
CA GLY A 591 14.57 0.37 -18.19
C GLY A 591 14.98 -0.24 -19.51
N ASN A 592 14.80 -1.56 -19.70
CA ASN A 592 15.12 -2.21 -20.96
C ASN A 592 14.40 -1.59 -22.16
N PHE A 593 13.09 -1.27 -22.01
CA PHE A 593 12.34 -0.62 -23.07
C PHE A 593 12.89 0.77 -23.39
N ILE A 594 12.98 1.65 -22.38
CA ILE A 594 13.38 3.05 -22.57
C ILE A 594 14.83 3.15 -23.06
N ASN A 595 15.74 2.37 -22.48
CA ASN A 595 17.14 2.31 -22.91
C ASN A 595 17.25 1.87 -24.38
N ARG A 596 16.49 0.85 -24.81
CA ARG A 596 16.49 0.39 -26.22
C ARG A 596 15.92 1.44 -27.16
N ALA A 597 14.80 2.05 -26.81
CA ALA A 597 14.14 3.07 -27.62
C ALA A 597 15.08 4.26 -27.89
N GLY A 598 15.69 4.83 -26.85
CA GLY A 598 16.66 5.91 -27.00
C GLY A 598 17.97 5.48 -27.69
N MET A 599 18.49 4.29 -27.37
CA MET A 599 19.71 3.76 -27.99
C MET A 599 19.55 3.53 -29.50
N PHE A 600 18.39 3.10 -29.99
CA PHE A 600 18.16 2.93 -31.43
C PHE A 600 18.13 4.28 -32.16
N VAL A 601 17.51 5.33 -31.61
CA VAL A 601 17.58 6.69 -32.17
C VAL A 601 19.03 7.18 -32.25
N SER A 602 19.77 7.08 -31.13
CA SER A 602 21.15 7.53 -31.04
C SER A 602 22.09 6.77 -31.98
N LYS A 603 21.96 5.44 -32.05
CA LYS A 603 22.88 4.55 -32.78
C LYS A 603 22.59 4.42 -34.28
N PHE A 604 21.33 4.49 -34.69
CA PHE A 604 20.93 4.16 -36.07
C PHE A 604 20.43 5.38 -36.87
N PHE A 605 20.09 6.48 -36.19
CA PHE A 605 19.49 7.67 -36.81
C PHE A 605 20.17 8.97 -36.33
N GLU A 606 21.46 8.90 -35.96
CA GLU A 606 22.30 10.05 -35.59
C GLU A 606 21.71 10.95 -34.48
N GLY A 607 20.96 10.34 -33.57
CA GLY A 607 20.27 11.05 -32.49
C GLY A 607 19.01 11.80 -32.91
N CYS A 608 18.55 11.65 -34.16
CA CYS A 608 17.33 12.28 -34.67
C CYS A 608 16.19 11.25 -34.77
N VAL A 609 14.98 11.63 -34.35
CA VAL A 609 13.78 10.79 -34.50
C VAL A 609 13.48 10.61 -36.00
N PRO A 610 13.42 9.37 -36.52
CA PRO A 610 13.28 9.13 -37.96
C PRO A 610 11.86 9.41 -38.48
N GLU A 611 11.68 9.25 -39.80
CA GLU A 611 10.36 9.26 -40.44
C GLU A 611 9.46 8.13 -39.94
N ILE A 612 8.16 8.38 -39.99
CA ILE A 612 7.12 7.55 -39.39
C ILE A 612 6.10 7.20 -40.48
N VAL A 613 6.00 5.92 -40.83
CA VAL A 613 5.02 5.39 -41.78
C VAL A 613 4.25 4.27 -41.09
N LEU A 614 3.15 4.64 -40.43
CA LEU A 614 2.36 3.73 -39.60
C LEU A 614 1.73 2.61 -40.45
N ARG A 615 1.86 1.38 -39.96
CA ARG A 615 1.13 0.18 -40.41
C ARG A 615 0.04 -0.15 -39.39
N GLU A 616 -0.89 -1.04 -39.74
CA GLU A 616 -1.97 -1.45 -38.83
C GLU A 616 -1.46 -1.97 -37.46
N GLU A 617 -0.34 -2.70 -37.43
CA GLU A 617 0.30 -3.11 -36.18
C GLU A 617 0.77 -1.95 -35.28
N ASP A 618 1.10 -0.79 -35.87
CA ASP A 618 1.46 0.43 -35.14
C ASP A 618 0.24 1.15 -34.60
N LYS A 619 -0.82 1.24 -35.41
CA LYS A 619 -2.10 1.83 -34.98
C LYS A 619 -2.70 1.04 -33.81
N CYS A 620 -2.70 -0.29 -33.91
CA CYS A 620 -3.11 -1.19 -32.83
C CYS A 620 -2.30 -0.96 -31.54
N LEU A 621 -0.98 -0.74 -31.63
CA LEU A 621 -0.16 -0.43 -30.46
C LEU A 621 -0.50 0.96 -29.87
N ILE A 622 -0.64 1.98 -30.72
CA ILE A 622 -1.02 3.33 -30.28
C ILE A 622 -2.38 3.29 -29.56
N ALA A 623 -3.34 2.55 -30.10
CA ALA A 623 -4.65 2.32 -29.51
C ALA A 623 -4.56 1.62 -28.13
N GLN A 624 -3.75 0.55 -28.00
CA GLN A 624 -3.49 -0.12 -26.72
C GLN A 624 -2.84 0.83 -25.68
N VAL A 625 -1.91 1.67 -26.10
CA VAL A 625 -1.25 2.64 -25.21
C VAL A 625 -2.23 3.72 -24.75
N CYS A 626 -3.12 4.21 -25.63
CA CYS A 626 -4.23 5.08 -25.24
C CYS A 626 -5.17 4.41 -24.22
N TRP A 627 -5.46 3.11 -24.37
CA TRP A 627 -6.29 2.38 -23.43
C TRP A 627 -5.64 2.28 -22.03
N GLU A 628 -4.38 1.86 -21.94
CA GLU A 628 -3.63 1.83 -20.67
C GLU A 628 -3.50 3.22 -20.03
N LEU A 629 -3.33 4.28 -20.85
CA LEU A 629 -3.30 5.67 -20.37
C LEU A 629 -4.66 6.11 -19.80
N LYS A 630 -5.78 5.74 -20.44
CA LYS A 630 -7.13 5.95 -19.89
C LYS A 630 -7.33 5.22 -18.57
N GLN A 631 -6.87 3.97 -18.46
CA GLN A 631 -6.93 3.21 -17.21
C GLN A 631 -6.10 3.86 -16.10
N TYR A 632 -4.87 4.28 -16.39
CA TYR A 632 -4.01 5.03 -15.46
C TYR A 632 -4.72 6.28 -14.88
N ILE A 633 -5.34 7.10 -15.74
CA ILE A 633 -6.08 8.31 -15.34
C ILE A 633 -7.29 7.94 -14.48
N GLN A 634 -8.13 7.00 -14.93
CA GLN A 634 -9.32 6.54 -14.19
C GLN A 634 -8.99 5.96 -12.81
N LEU A 635 -7.85 5.29 -12.67
CA LEU A 635 -7.36 4.72 -11.43
C LEU A 635 -6.85 5.81 -10.47
N LEU A 636 -6.04 6.76 -10.94
CA LEU A 636 -5.52 7.83 -10.08
C LEU A 636 -6.57 8.88 -9.70
N ASP A 637 -7.57 9.14 -10.53
CA ASP A 637 -8.74 9.97 -10.16
C ASP A 637 -9.52 9.37 -8.97
N LYS A 638 -9.42 8.04 -8.79
CA LYS A 638 -9.97 7.28 -7.64
C LYS A 638 -8.91 6.85 -6.63
N VAL A 639 -7.72 7.44 -6.68
CA VAL A 639 -6.58 7.21 -5.76
C VAL A 639 -6.14 5.73 -5.67
N ARG A 640 -6.33 4.95 -6.74
CA ARG A 640 -5.87 3.55 -6.91
C ARG A 640 -4.40 3.49 -7.33
N ILE A 641 -3.57 4.06 -6.46
CA ILE A 641 -2.15 4.31 -6.70
C ILE A 641 -1.38 3.02 -7.08
N ARG A 642 -1.68 1.90 -6.42
CA ARG A 642 -1.00 0.62 -6.68
C ARG A 642 -1.31 0.05 -8.06
N ASP A 643 -2.55 0.16 -8.51
CA ASP A 643 -2.99 -0.40 -9.79
C ASP A 643 -2.59 0.49 -10.97
N ALA A 644 -2.64 1.81 -10.83
CA ALA A 644 -2.14 2.73 -11.86
C ALA A 644 -0.63 2.53 -12.17
N LEU A 645 0.18 2.12 -11.19
CA LEU A 645 1.58 1.75 -11.43
C LEU A 645 1.71 0.54 -12.38
N LYS A 646 0.74 -0.38 -12.38
CA LYS A 646 0.74 -1.55 -13.29
C LYS A 646 0.53 -1.12 -14.74
N CYS A 647 -0.32 -0.11 -15.00
CA CYS A 647 -0.51 0.45 -16.35
C CYS A 647 0.81 0.96 -16.95
N ILE A 648 1.64 1.65 -16.15
CA ILE A 648 2.99 2.08 -16.58
C ILE A 648 3.86 0.86 -16.99
N LEU A 649 3.86 -0.18 -16.16
CA LEU A 649 4.63 -1.40 -16.41
C LEU A 649 4.09 -2.21 -17.61
N ASN A 650 2.78 -2.12 -17.89
CA ASN A 650 2.12 -2.74 -19.04
C ASN A 650 2.49 -2.00 -20.34
N ILE A 651 2.40 -0.67 -20.40
CA ILE A 651 2.83 0.15 -21.56
C ILE A 651 4.28 -0.19 -21.94
N SER A 652 5.17 -0.30 -20.95
CA SER A 652 6.55 -0.77 -21.17
C SER A 652 6.63 -2.21 -21.69
N ARG A 653 5.77 -3.12 -21.22
CA ARG A 653 5.75 -4.52 -21.66
C ARG A 653 5.28 -4.65 -23.11
N HIS A 654 4.24 -3.90 -23.51
CA HIS A 654 3.81 -3.77 -24.89
C HIS A 654 4.92 -3.19 -25.78
N GLY A 655 5.62 -2.14 -25.31
CA GLY A 655 6.77 -1.57 -26.00
C GLY A 655 7.93 -2.56 -26.19
N ASN A 656 8.29 -3.32 -25.15
CA ASN A 656 9.29 -4.38 -25.24
C ASN A 656 8.90 -5.46 -26.26
N GLN A 657 7.65 -5.92 -26.24
CA GLN A 657 7.13 -6.92 -27.17
C GLN A 657 7.13 -6.40 -28.61
N TYR A 658 6.67 -5.17 -28.83
CA TYR A 658 6.65 -4.51 -30.14
C TYR A 658 8.05 -4.38 -30.74
N ILE A 659 9.02 -3.87 -29.97
CA ILE A 659 10.43 -3.84 -30.36
C ILE A 659 10.93 -5.26 -30.69
N GLN A 660 10.56 -6.25 -29.87
CA GLN A 660 11.08 -7.61 -30.02
C GLN A 660 10.55 -8.34 -31.25
N VAL A 661 9.27 -8.18 -31.58
CA VAL A 661 8.65 -8.78 -32.78
C VAL A 661 9.13 -8.07 -34.06
N ASN A 662 9.39 -6.76 -34.00
CA ASN A 662 9.80 -6.01 -35.19
C ASN A 662 11.29 -6.06 -35.51
N GLU A 663 12.16 -6.43 -34.56
CA GLU A 663 13.61 -6.55 -34.71
C GLU A 663 14.30 -5.37 -35.44
N PRO A 664 14.07 -4.09 -35.06
CA PRO A 664 14.60 -2.92 -35.78
C PRO A 664 16.14 -2.94 -35.91
N TRP A 665 16.88 -3.51 -34.96
CA TRP A 665 18.34 -3.66 -35.00
C TRP A 665 18.85 -4.66 -36.06
N LYS A 666 17.96 -5.51 -36.60
CA LYS A 666 18.21 -6.32 -37.80
C LYS A 666 17.72 -5.60 -39.04
N LYS A 667 16.46 -5.13 -39.05
CA LYS A 667 15.81 -4.49 -40.21
C LYS A 667 16.55 -3.23 -40.70
N ILE A 668 17.22 -2.48 -39.82
CA ILE A 668 18.07 -1.34 -40.22
C ILE A 668 19.23 -1.71 -41.16
N LYS A 669 19.59 -3.00 -41.26
CA LYS A 669 20.63 -3.53 -42.16
C LYS A 669 20.06 -4.10 -43.48
N GLY A 670 18.73 -4.08 -43.65
CA GLY A 670 18.04 -4.52 -44.85
C GLY A 670 17.94 -3.44 -45.93
N GLY A 671 17.08 -3.68 -46.92
CA GLY A 671 16.75 -2.69 -47.95
C GLY A 671 15.83 -1.57 -47.43
N ASP A 672 15.47 -0.63 -48.31
CA ASP A 672 14.79 0.61 -47.92
C ASP A 672 13.48 0.39 -47.15
N ASN A 673 12.67 -0.60 -47.54
CA ASN A 673 11.45 -0.98 -46.82
C ASN A 673 11.70 -1.46 -45.38
N ASP A 674 12.80 -2.19 -45.14
CA ASP A 674 13.18 -2.64 -43.80
C ASP A 674 13.78 -1.49 -42.98
N ARG A 675 14.55 -0.60 -43.61
CA ARG A 675 15.08 0.61 -42.97
C ARG A 675 13.97 1.57 -42.55
N GLN A 676 12.98 1.80 -43.41
CA GLN A 676 11.78 2.60 -43.09
C GLN A 676 10.96 1.95 -41.96
N ARG A 677 10.83 0.62 -41.95
CA ARG A 677 10.18 -0.11 -40.86
C ARG A 677 10.95 0.06 -39.54
N ALA A 678 12.27 -0.11 -39.56
CA ALA A 678 13.12 0.11 -38.39
C ALA A 678 13.03 1.55 -37.86
N GLY A 679 12.92 2.54 -38.77
CA GLY A 679 12.67 3.94 -38.43
C GLY A 679 11.35 4.11 -37.69
N THR A 680 10.23 3.71 -38.30
CA THR A 680 8.89 3.81 -37.71
C THR A 680 8.82 3.17 -36.32
N VAL A 681 9.34 1.94 -36.18
CA VAL A 681 9.38 1.22 -34.89
C VAL A 681 10.17 1.97 -33.84
N THR A 682 11.30 2.56 -34.23
CA THR A 682 12.15 3.35 -33.33
C THR A 682 11.46 4.64 -32.90
N ALA A 683 10.82 5.36 -33.83
CA ALA A 683 10.12 6.61 -33.56
C ALA A 683 8.85 6.43 -32.69
N VAL A 684 8.06 5.37 -32.91
CA VAL A 684 6.93 5.02 -32.04
C VAL A 684 7.43 4.66 -30.63
N SER A 685 8.49 3.83 -30.54
CA SER A 685 9.06 3.39 -29.27
C SER A 685 9.62 4.55 -28.43
N VAL A 686 10.32 5.52 -29.04
CA VAL A 686 10.86 6.67 -28.29
C VAL A 686 9.77 7.65 -27.87
N ASN A 687 8.68 7.78 -28.64
CA ASN A 687 7.49 8.52 -28.21
C ASN A 687 6.79 7.84 -27.02
N MET A 688 6.70 6.51 -26.99
CA MET A 688 6.19 5.78 -25.81
C MET A 688 7.11 5.95 -24.59
N ALA A 689 8.43 5.98 -24.78
CA ALA A 689 9.39 6.29 -23.71
C ALA A 689 9.19 7.72 -23.16
N CYS A 690 8.87 8.69 -24.02
CA CYS A 690 8.47 10.03 -23.60
C CYS A 690 7.18 10.00 -22.77
N LEU A 691 6.16 9.24 -23.16
CA LEU A 691 4.93 9.07 -22.37
C LEU A 691 5.21 8.45 -21.00
N LEU A 692 5.98 7.35 -20.96
CA LEU A 692 6.36 6.69 -19.71
C LEU A 692 7.07 7.65 -18.75
N SER A 693 7.87 8.60 -19.25
CA SER A 693 8.50 9.62 -18.41
C SER A 693 7.50 10.50 -17.67
N VAL A 694 6.35 10.81 -18.28
CA VAL A 694 5.28 11.61 -17.67
C VAL A 694 4.50 10.79 -16.64
N LEU A 695 4.06 9.59 -17.02
CA LEU A 695 3.28 8.72 -16.12
C LEU A 695 4.07 8.27 -14.88
N LEU A 696 5.40 8.18 -15.01
CA LEU A 696 6.29 7.82 -13.92
C LEU A 696 6.58 8.99 -12.97
N GLU A 697 6.33 10.25 -13.34
CA GLU A 697 6.68 11.41 -12.50
C GLU A 697 6.08 11.38 -11.08
N PRO A 698 4.79 11.00 -10.88
CA PRO A 698 4.24 10.81 -9.53
C PRO A 698 4.99 9.75 -8.71
N TYR A 699 5.57 8.75 -9.35
CA TYR A 699 6.14 7.55 -8.71
C TYR A 699 7.66 7.66 -8.50
N MET A 700 8.41 8.04 -9.54
CA MET A 700 9.88 8.11 -9.58
C MET A 700 10.30 9.44 -10.25
N PRO A 701 10.19 10.57 -9.54
CA PRO A 701 10.37 11.90 -10.13
C PRO A 701 11.79 12.17 -10.65
N THR A 702 12.85 11.64 -10.03
CA THR A 702 14.22 11.80 -10.54
C THR A 702 14.41 11.03 -11.85
N VAL A 703 13.90 9.80 -11.94
CA VAL A 703 13.98 8.98 -13.15
C VAL A 703 13.13 9.58 -14.27
N SER A 704 11.94 10.10 -13.98
CA SER A 704 11.12 10.87 -14.92
C SER A 704 11.89 12.04 -15.55
N VAL A 705 12.48 12.91 -14.72
CA VAL A 705 13.30 14.05 -15.19
C VAL A 705 14.51 13.56 -15.98
N THR A 706 15.16 12.48 -15.54
CA THR A 706 16.30 11.86 -16.24
C THR A 706 15.90 11.41 -17.65
N ILE A 707 14.78 10.72 -17.81
CA ILE A 707 14.29 10.28 -19.14
C ILE A 707 14.01 11.49 -20.02
N ARG A 708 13.30 12.51 -19.51
CA ARG A 708 13.01 13.73 -20.28
C ARG A 708 14.28 14.47 -20.71
N ALA A 709 15.30 14.53 -19.87
CA ALA A 709 16.59 15.12 -20.19
C ALA A 709 17.35 14.31 -21.26
N GLN A 710 17.38 12.97 -21.17
CA GLN A 710 17.99 12.11 -22.20
C GLN A 710 17.26 12.23 -23.55
N LEU A 711 15.93 12.36 -23.55
CA LEU A 711 15.13 12.50 -24.77
C LEU A 711 15.04 13.95 -25.30
N GLN A 712 15.53 14.94 -24.54
CA GLN A 712 15.30 16.37 -24.80
C GLN A 712 13.80 16.66 -25.02
N ALA A 713 12.94 16.08 -24.17
CA ALA A 713 11.50 16.17 -24.34
C ALA A 713 11.00 17.62 -24.18
N PRO A 714 10.03 18.09 -25.00
CA PRO A 714 9.44 19.42 -24.88
C PRO A 714 8.89 19.68 -23.47
N ALA A 715 9.10 20.88 -22.92
CA ALA A 715 8.73 21.22 -21.55
C ALA A 715 7.21 21.06 -21.28
N CYS A 716 6.37 21.35 -22.27
CA CYS A 716 4.92 21.19 -22.20
C CYS A 716 4.42 19.72 -22.29
N CYS A 717 5.28 18.73 -22.56
CA CYS A 717 4.82 17.35 -22.81
C CYS A 717 4.10 16.72 -21.60
N GLY A 718 4.50 17.08 -20.37
CA GLY A 718 3.92 16.54 -19.14
C GLY A 718 2.45 16.92 -18.96
N SER A 719 2.16 18.22 -19.03
CA SER A 719 0.79 18.75 -18.95
C SER A 719 -0.05 18.36 -20.16
N ALA A 720 0.51 18.44 -21.37
CA ALA A 720 -0.23 18.14 -22.60
C ALA A 720 -0.72 16.68 -22.66
N MET A 721 0.11 15.70 -22.26
CA MET A 721 -0.26 14.29 -22.30
C MET A 721 -1.39 13.91 -21.33
N LEU A 722 -1.40 14.46 -20.10
CA LEU A 722 -2.48 14.18 -19.13
C LEU A 722 -3.70 15.10 -19.29
N ALA A 723 -3.56 16.23 -20.01
CA ALA A 723 -4.70 17.04 -20.42
C ALA A 723 -5.47 16.45 -21.63
N ALA A 724 -4.82 15.61 -22.45
CA ALA A 724 -5.41 15.00 -23.64
C ALA A 724 -6.37 13.82 -23.36
N ASP A 725 -6.95 13.73 -22.16
CA ASP A 725 -7.97 12.77 -21.70
C ASP A 725 -7.75 11.31 -22.17
N GLY A 726 -6.51 10.84 -22.01
CA GLY A 726 -6.14 9.48 -22.36
C GLY A 726 -5.69 9.23 -23.80
N CYS A 727 -5.54 10.28 -24.62
CA CYS A 727 -4.87 10.18 -25.92
C CYS A 727 -3.35 10.22 -25.75
N PHE A 728 -2.66 9.18 -26.23
CA PHE A 728 -1.21 9.20 -26.41
C PHE A 728 -0.86 10.21 -27.52
N LEU A 729 0.00 11.19 -27.21
CA LEU A 729 0.43 12.22 -28.16
C LEU A 729 1.85 11.94 -28.68
N ARG A 730 2.07 12.13 -29.99
CA ARG A 730 3.42 12.15 -30.59
C ARG A 730 4.15 13.43 -30.16
N SER A 731 4.91 13.32 -29.07
CA SER A 731 5.64 14.43 -28.46
C SER A 731 7.05 14.66 -28.99
N LEU A 732 7.61 13.67 -29.69
CA LEU A 732 8.90 13.78 -30.38
C LEU A 732 8.61 13.64 -31.88
N SER A 733 8.63 14.76 -32.60
CA SER A 733 8.39 14.81 -34.05
C SER A 733 9.55 14.20 -34.83
N THR A 734 9.32 13.81 -36.08
CA THR A 734 10.42 13.48 -37.00
C THR A 734 11.41 14.65 -37.09
N GLY A 735 12.70 14.34 -37.08
CA GLY A 735 13.79 15.33 -37.01
C GLY A 735 14.13 15.81 -35.60
N HIS A 736 13.32 15.51 -34.57
CA HIS A 736 13.63 15.87 -33.18
C HIS A 736 14.94 15.24 -32.73
N ARG A 737 15.86 16.05 -32.16
CA ARG A 737 17.17 15.59 -31.71
C ARG A 737 17.14 15.25 -30.21
N ILE A 738 17.36 13.98 -29.88
CA ILE A 738 17.53 13.53 -28.50
C ILE A 738 18.93 13.85 -27.97
N GLY A 739 19.09 13.81 -26.63
CA GLY A 739 20.36 13.94 -25.95
C GLY A 739 21.13 12.62 -25.82
N THR A 740 22.08 12.59 -24.90
CA THR A 740 22.87 11.38 -24.59
C THR A 740 22.04 10.42 -23.73
N VAL A 741 21.89 9.18 -24.20
CA VAL A 741 21.16 8.12 -23.48
C VAL A 741 22.07 7.34 -22.53
N SER A 742 21.57 6.98 -21.35
CA SER A 742 22.31 6.19 -20.37
C SER A 742 21.39 5.25 -19.57
N PRO A 743 21.88 4.07 -19.13
CA PRO A 743 21.05 3.12 -18.38
C PRO A 743 20.39 3.73 -17.13
N LEU A 744 19.06 3.62 -17.05
CA LEU A 744 18.26 4.23 -15.97
C LEU A 744 18.37 3.52 -14.61
N PHE A 745 18.54 2.20 -14.61
CA PHE A 745 18.48 1.37 -13.40
C PHE A 745 19.70 0.47 -13.28
N GLN A 746 20.07 0.15 -12.05
CA GLN A 746 21.11 -0.80 -11.70
C GLN A 746 20.50 -2.08 -11.13
N LYS A 747 21.18 -3.21 -11.31
CA LYS A 747 20.78 -4.49 -10.73
C LYS A 747 21.05 -4.48 -9.22
N LEU A 748 20.06 -4.83 -8.41
CA LEU A 748 20.26 -5.12 -7.00
C LEU A 748 20.84 -6.54 -6.86
N GLY A 749 22.05 -6.64 -6.32
CA GLY A 749 22.79 -7.89 -6.15
C GLY A 749 22.36 -8.67 -4.90
N SER A 750 22.39 -10.00 -4.95
CA SER A 750 22.02 -10.86 -3.83
C SER A 750 22.85 -10.59 -2.56
N GLU A 751 24.16 -10.38 -2.70
CA GLU A 751 25.07 -10.08 -1.58
C GLU A 751 24.75 -8.75 -0.91
N GLN A 752 24.54 -7.68 -1.70
CA GLN A 752 24.11 -6.37 -1.20
C GLN A 752 22.79 -6.48 -0.43
N ILE A 753 21.82 -7.19 -0.98
CA ILE A 753 20.48 -7.32 -0.44
C ILE A 753 20.47 -8.15 0.84
N GLU A 754 21.22 -9.26 0.91
CA GLU A 754 21.34 -10.06 2.13
C GLU A 754 22.13 -9.31 3.23
N ALA A 755 23.13 -8.50 2.86
CA ALA A 755 23.83 -7.63 3.82
C ALA A 755 22.90 -6.55 4.41
N LEU A 756 22.06 -5.92 3.57
CA LEU A 756 21.05 -4.95 4.03
C LEU A 756 19.96 -5.63 4.88
N ARG A 757 19.47 -6.80 4.46
CA ARG A 757 18.51 -7.60 5.22
C ARG A 757 19.03 -7.94 6.62
N LYS A 758 20.28 -8.38 6.74
CA LYS A 758 20.95 -8.62 8.04
C LYS A 758 21.11 -7.33 8.86
N ARG A 759 21.49 -6.21 8.23
CA ARG A 759 21.64 -4.90 8.91
C ARG A 759 20.34 -4.43 9.57
N PHE A 760 19.19 -4.72 8.97
CA PHE A 760 17.87 -4.24 9.42
C PHE A 760 16.95 -5.34 9.99
N GLY A 761 17.42 -6.57 10.12
CA GLY A 761 16.65 -7.72 10.63
C GLY A 761 16.52 -7.79 12.16
N GLY A 762 17.14 -6.87 12.90
CA GLY A 762 17.27 -6.93 14.35
C GLY A 762 18.63 -7.46 14.80
N GLN A 763 19.11 -6.95 15.95
CA GLN A 763 20.39 -7.28 16.61
C GLN A 763 21.58 -7.66 15.70
N GLN A 764 22.10 -6.67 14.98
CA GLN A 764 23.57 -6.49 14.95
C GLN A 764 23.93 -5.23 15.73
N VAL A 765 24.62 -5.41 16.87
CA VAL A 765 25.20 -4.29 17.62
C VAL A 765 26.36 -3.73 16.82
N TRP A 766 26.19 -2.54 16.23
CA TRP A 766 27.26 -1.81 15.55
C TRP A 766 28.34 -1.35 16.54
N LYS A 767 29.30 -2.24 16.83
CA LYS A 767 30.67 -1.80 17.09
C LYS A 767 31.24 -1.28 15.77
N ASN A 768 31.97 -0.18 15.82
CA ASN A 768 32.67 0.48 14.70
C ASN A 768 31.82 1.40 13.81
N SER A 769 31.30 2.49 14.40
CA SER A 769 31.19 3.78 13.70
C SER A 769 32.18 4.78 14.35
N PRO A 770 32.89 5.63 13.58
CA PRO A 770 33.99 6.46 14.12
C PRO A 770 33.60 7.37 15.30
N MET A 771 32.34 7.85 15.35
CA MET A 771 31.86 8.66 16.47
C MET A 771 31.87 7.92 17.83
N HIS A 772 31.94 6.58 17.85
CA HIS A 772 31.92 5.84 19.11
C HIS A 772 33.30 5.72 19.77
N LEU A 773 34.40 5.90 19.01
CA LEU A 773 35.77 5.85 19.51
C LEU A 773 36.11 7.04 20.41
N ILE A 774 35.57 8.23 20.11
CA ILE A 774 35.75 9.45 20.91
C ILE A 774 35.17 9.29 22.33
N ARG A 775 34.09 8.49 22.49
CA ARG A 775 33.47 8.23 23.81
C ARG A 775 34.19 7.19 24.68
N LYS A 776 35.21 6.50 24.16
CA LYS A 776 35.95 5.48 24.94
C LYS A 776 37.30 5.95 25.50
N SER A 777 37.88 7.05 25.00
CA SER A 777 39.10 7.63 25.57
C SER A 777 38.87 8.46 26.84
N GLN A 778 37.61 8.80 27.17
CA GLN A 778 37.25 9.65 28.32
C GLN A 778 36.65 8.91 29.52
N LYS A 779 36.76 7.57 29.61
CA LYS A 779 36.15 6.79 30.71
C LYS A 779 37.08 5.89 31.54
N ASN A 780 38.40 5.99 31.35
CA ASN A 780 39.39 5.41 32.26
C ASN A 780 40.30 6.52 32.81
N VAL A 781 39.84 7.20 33.85
CA VAL A 781 40.72 7.80 34.87
C VAL A 781 40.25 7.25 36.20
N ASP A 782 41.12 6.50 36.86
CA ASP A 782 40.85 5.83 38.13
C ASP A 782 40.82 6.86 39.26
N LEU A 783 39.85 6.74 40.16
CA LEU A 783 39.52 7.76 41.17
C LEU A 783 39.92 7.28 42.56
N SER A 784 41.21 6.98 42.74
CA SER A 784 41.76 6.45 44.00
C SER A 784 43.24 6.79 44.28
N ALA A 785 43.64 8.06 44.24
CA ALA A 785 44.93 8.49 44.81
C ALA A 785 44.98 9.96 45.28
N THR A 786 45.37 10.14 46.55
CA THR A 786 46.15 11.26 47.11
C THR A 786 45.52 12.67 47.21
N VAL A 787 45.32 13.10 48.46
CA VAL A 787 45.11 14.49 48.89
C VAL A 787 46.46 15.21 49.07
N ALA A 788 46.46 16.55 48.90
CA ALA A 788 47.58 17.52 49.04
C ALA A 788 48.56 17.55 47.85
N CYS A 789 48.81 18.69 47.18
CA CYS A 789 49.46 19.88 47.73
C CYS A 789 49.35 21.15 46.83
N PHE A 790 49.24 22.33 47.47
CA PHE A 790 49.73 23.67 47.11
C PHE A 790 49.50 24.34 45.72
N LEU A 791 48.77 25.48 45.78
CA LEU A 791 49.04 26.83 45.25
C LEU A 791 49.57 27.08 43.80
N SER A 792 48.85 27.98 43.11
CA SER A 792 49.21 29.04 42.12
C SER A 792 50.68 29.28 41.69
N PRO A 793 50.98 29.87 40.50
CA PRO A 793 50.11 30.82 39.75
C PRO A 793 50.09 30.71 38.19
N VAL A 794 49.34 31.65 37.59
CA VAL A 794 49.17 31.90 36.15
C VAL A 794 50.51 32.27 35.45
N PRO A 795 50.78 31.78 34.22
CA PRO A 795 51.90 32.27 33.41
C PRO A 795 51.52 33.50 32.57
N GLN A 796 52.26 34.59 32.72
CA GLN A 796 52.29 35.69 31.74
C GLN A 796 53.27 35.36 30.59
N ILE A 797 52.94 35.86 29.40
CA ILE A 797 53.77 35.80 28.19
C ILE A 797 54.84 36.90 28.22
N PRO A 798 56.12 36.61 27.90
CA PRO A 798 57.07 37.61 27.45
C PRO A 798 57.41 37.48 25.95
N LEU A 799 57.68 38.62 25.32
CA LEU A 799 58.07 38.76 23.92
C LEU A 799 59.58 38.73 23.72
N ALA A 800 60.00 37.95 22.71
CA ALA A 800 61.04 38.25 21.72
C ALA A 800 62.53 38.43 22.10
N ARG A 801 63.37 38.08 21.11
CA ARG A 801 64.85 38.25 20.99
C ARG A 801 65.67 37.31 21.91
N GLY A 802 66.78 36.71 21.45
CA GLY A 802 67.36 36.71 20.10
C GLY A 802 68.88 36.69 20.14
N MET A 803 69.46 35.48 20.16
CA MET A 803 70.79 35.07 19.65
C MET A 803 70.86 33.53 19.71
#